data_AF-A0A2J6R4C5-F1
#
_entry.id   AF-A0A2J6R4C5-F1
#
_cell.length_a   1.000
_cell.length_b   1.000
_cell.length_c   1.000
_cell.angle_alpha   90.00
_cell.angle_beta   90.00
_cell.angle_gamma   90.00
#
_symmetry.space_group_name_H-M   'P 1'
#
loop_
_entity.id
_entity.type
_entity.pdbx_description
1 polymer ?
#
loop_
_entity_poly.entity_id
_entity_poly.type
_entity_poly.pdbx_seq_one_letter_code
_entity_poly.pdbx_strand_id
1 'polypeptide(L)'
;MSIRSEIAKVTVDKILLFGDSITEMSYNQEFGFNIAPALQHEYFRKLQVVARGYGGYTTEHGRYIVGPTLDAEEAGGSIIRLMTIFFGTNDASVDAVPLERFTVNLTFIAKMVVERQIPLIIVGPALINEYVDVPGKVTMRNLEYSNAASKVASELGVPFIDLWHAFLESKGWTEGDPIPGKRGDKSGQTLDDLLSDGVHFTGKGYKLWYDLLLQTIRDRYPELRTEKLSTILPHIFDVDNSDLPATLLTMPTPACDCCNIRKVKCHGDYPCARCINNGLTCTFLRRRRKSGPRGIRQGSMLKIWEEQTVSALLAMEETHSIGPHMLEPVPDLHQIPLTVLSIPLRMYGDKLYGIWPLLNAENLIQRLEDDPNNPEIYALATALSGATLSNLNQVIVHESLLEPLAAESFITESKRVRSTFDYMESVTLNTTLTSYFLHIFYGRQPLRTQTAIFYIREAITFAQLFGMHIEDTYSRHPIKDQQNEETPEVISGFLNLVTLFSTPGTDFFSKWTSHSANVSINRERLLLIQHALQRPLENLDCSNDIQKVDIVVSQHWMRSLAWKLSIQLGYVMLNSKREMNVTYPLEIAQDALGEVSKFSPDAFEVHGPGMEVKMYEIANVLADSIMCKPEEQSSLLVGPRETLQFLAGILFSFQVSNPDLRDKLSSKLDVILGGSMLPRGIDVAEEANEFEYDENGFSPSLLVPVPDELPMFD
;
A
#
# COMPACT_ATOMS: atom_id res chain seq x y z
N MET A 1 -11.01 29.24 -43.17
CA MET A 1 -9.70 29.67 -42.62
C MET A 1 -8.89 28.43 -42.29
N SER A 2 -7.57 28.46 -42.52
CA SER A 2 -6.70 27.28 -42.33
C SER A 2 -6.47 27.03 -40.84
N ILE A 3 -7.08 25.97 -40.29
CA ILE A 3 -6.69 25.44 -38.97
C ILE A 3 -5.43 24.59 -39.17
N ARG A 4 -4.31 25.28 -39.40
CA ARG A 4 -2.99 24.81 -39.00
C ARG A 4 -2.57 25.64 -37.79
N SER A 5 -3.21 25.37 -36.65
CA SER A 5 -2.54 25.63 -35.39
C SER A 5 -1.27 24.78 -35.40
N GLU A 6 -0.12 25.43 -35.20
CA GLU A 6 1.11 24.70 -34.90
C GLU A 6 0.86 23.96 -33.58
N ILE A 7 0.62 22.64 -33.66
CA ILE A 7 0.50 21.80 -32.48
C ILE A 7 1.84 21.90 -31.76
N ALA A 8 1.86 22.61 -30.63
CA ALA A 8 3.05 22.81 -29.84
C ALA A 8 3.64 21.43 -29.47
N LYS A 9 4.77 21.09 -30.07
CA LYS A 9 5.40 19.78 -29.88
C LYS A 9 6.00 19.75 -28.48
N VAL A 10 5.29 19.15 -27.54
CA VAL A 10 5.81 18.88 -26.19
C VAL A 10 6.85 17.77 -26.30
N THR A 11 8.13 18.14 -26.32
CA THR A 11 9.23 17.21 -26.11
C THR A 11 9.56 17.15 -24.62
N VAL A 12 9.94 15.96 -24.15
CA VAL A 12 10.33 15.71 -22.76
C VAL A 12 11.80 15.32 -22.75
N ASP A 13 12.62 16.18 -22.14
CA ASP A 13 14.05 15.92 -21.96
C ASP A 13 14.29 14.82 -20.92
N LYS A 14 15.43 14.12 -21.01
CA LYS A 14 15.63 12.81 -20.39
C LYS A 14 16.82 12.72 -19.44
N ILE A 15 16.71 11.88 -18.42
CA ILE A 15 17.84 11.24 -17.72
C ILE A 15 17.90 9.78 -18.19
N LEU A 16 19.04 9.37 -18.74
CA LEU A 16 19.25 8.04 -19.31
C LEU A 16 20.13 7.18 -18.38
N LEU A 17 19.59 6.08 -17.86
CA LEU A 17 20.36 5.08 -17.14
C LEU A 17 20.77 3.98 -18.13
N PHE A 18 22.07 3.74 -18.35
CA PHE A 18 22.56 2.78 -19.34
C PHE A 18 23.56 1.80 -18.71
N GLY A 19 23.34 0.50 -18.89
CA GLY A 19 24.11 -0.51 -18.16
C GLY A 19 23.68 -1.96 -18.40
N ASP A 20 24.00 -2.82 -17.44
CA ASP A 20 23.68 -4.25 -17.44
C ASP A 20 22.35 -4.59 -16.73
N SER A 21 22.20 -5.81 -16.21
CA SER A 21 21.02 -6.26 -15.45
C SER A 21 20.71 -5.40 -14.22
N ILE A 22 21.71 -4.80 -13.55
CA ILE A 22 21.44 -3.92 -12.40
C ILE A 22 20.73 -2.64 -12.87
N THR A 23 20.97 -2.20 -14.11
CA THR A 23 20.22 -1.10 -14.74
C THR A 23 18.87 -1.56 -15.30
N GLU A 24 18.76 -2.80 -15.78
CA GLU A 24 17.49 -3.36 -16.28
C GLU A 24 16.46 -3.50 -15.15
N MET A 25 16.89 -4.07 -14.03
CA MET A 25 16.07 -4.31 -12.83
C MET A 25 15.75 -3.02 -12.05
N SER A 26 16.24 -1.85 -12.48
CA SER A 26 16.07 -0.56 -11.79
C SER A 26 14.62 -0.04 -11.70
N TYR A 27 13.67 -0.71 -12.37
CA TYR A 27 12.22 -0.49 -12.23
C TYR A 27 11.50 -1.59 -11.43
N ASN A 28 12.13 -2.71 -11.07
CA ASN A 28 11.42 -3.84 -10.49
C ASN A 28 11.07 -3.62 -9.00
N GLN A 29 9.87 -3.08 -8.77
CA GLN A 29 9.32 -2.76 -7.45
C GLN A 29 9.13 -3.98 -6.53
N GLU A 30 9.24 -5.22 -7.02
CA GLU A 30 9.28 -6.43 -6.17
C GLU A 30 10.43 -6.39 -5.14
N PHE A 31 11.52 -5.69 -5.44
CA PHE A 31 12.64 -5.48 -4.52
C PHE A 31 12.48 -4.28 -3.56
N GLY A 32 11.31 -3.62 -3.58
CA GLY A 32 11.01 -2.44 -2.77
C GLY A 32 11.46 -1.13 -3.45
N PHE A 33 12.27 -0.33 -2.74
CA PHE A 33 12.79 0.93 -3.28
C PHE A 33 13.59 0.68 -4.56
N ASN A 34 13.39 1.48 -5.60
CA ASN A 34 14.06 1.30 -6.89
C ASN A 34 14.44 2.65 -7.49
N ILE A 35 15.65 2.73 -8.07
CA ILE A 35 16.26 4.00 -8.48
C ILE A 35 15.50 4.69 -9.62
N ALA A 36 15.05 3.97 -10.64
CA ALA A 36 14.38 4.59 -11.78
C ALA A 36 13.00 5.20 -11.44
N PRO A 37 12.07 4.52 -10.72
CA PRO A 37 10.82 5.15 -10.30
C PRO A 37 11.04 6.26 -9.26
N ALA A 38 12.04 6.14 -8.37
CA ALA A 38 12.37 7.20 -7.42
C ALA A 38 12.90 8.47 -8.12
N LEU A 39 13.80 8.33 -9.10
CA LEU A 39 14.22 9.44 -9.95
C LEU A 39 13.04 9.99 -10.76
N GLN A 40 12.15 9.14 -11.27
CA GLN A 40 11.01 9.61 -12.05
C GLN A 40 10.01 10.42 -11.20
N HIS A 41 9.91 10.14 -9.91
CA HIS A 41 9.18 10.94 -8.94
C HIS A 41 9.89 12.27 -8.65
N GLU A 42 11.19 12.26 -8.34
CA GLU A 42 12.01 13.46 -8.09
C GLU A 42 11.97 14.44 -9.28
N TYR A 43 12.08 13.91 -10.50
CA TYR A 43 12.01 14.65 -11.76
C TYR A 43 10.59 14.72 -12.36
N PHE A 44 9.54 14.46 -11.58
CA PHE A 44 8.15 14.48 -12.06
C PHE A 44 7.81 15.80 -12.77
N ARG A 45 7.23 15.68 -13.97
CA ARG A 45 6.97 16.78 -14.91
C ARG A 45 8.18 17.65 -15.27
N LYS A 46 9.42 17.24 -15.01
CA LYS A 46 10.63 18.03 -15.34
C LYS A 46 11.51 17.31 -16.35
N LEU A 47 11.84 16.05 -16.08
CA LEU A 47 12.56 15.16 -16.99
C LEU A 47 11.92 13.77 -16.97
N GLN A 48 11.98 13.06 -18.10
CA GLN A 48 11.68 11.63 -18.15
C GLN A 48 12.90 10.85 -17.72
N VAL A 49 12.73 9.82 -16.89
CA VAL A 49 13.79 8.86 -16.56
C VAL A 49 13.59 7.64 -17.44
N VAL A 50 14.65 7.23 -18.12
CA VAL A 50 14.64 6.10 -19.06
C VAL A 50 15.79 5.16 -18.68
N ALA A 51 15.49 3.91 -18.36
CA ALA A 51 16.53 2.87 -18.28
C ALA A 51 16.69 2.12 -19.60
N ARG A 52 17.94 1.86 -19.96
CA ARG A 52 18.43 1.02 -21.06
C ARG A 52 19.50 0.09 -20.48
N GLY A 53 19.03 -0.76 -19.57
CA GLY A 53 19.80 -1.87 -19.02
C GLY A 53 19.58 -3.14 -19.85
N TYR A 54 20.59 -3.99 -19.90
CA TYR A 54 20.58 -5.22 -20.69
C TYR A 54 21.22 -6.38 -19.92
N GLY A 55 20.42 -7.38 -19.55
CA GLY A 55 20.80 -8.47 -18.67
C GLY A 55 21.96 -9.31 -19.20
N GLY A 56 22.99 -9.49 -18.36
CA GLY A 56 24.21 -10.22 -18.73
C GLY A 56 25.15 -9.48 -19.70
N TYR A 57 24.84 -8.26 -20.13
CA TYR A 57 25.69 -7.52 -21.06
C TYR A 57 26.97 -7.04 -20.37
N THR A 58 27.97 -6.78 -21.20
CA THR A 58 29.32 -6.31 -20.85
C THR A 58 29.68 -5.10 -21.71
N THR A 59 30.80 -4.44 -21.45
CA THR A 59 31.29 -3.33 -22.27
C THR A 59 31.59 -3.71 -23.73
N GLU A 60 31.86 -4.99 -24.05
CA GLU A 60 31.93 -5.47 -25.44
C GLU A 60 30.60 -5.32 -26.19
N HIS A 61 29.48 -5.51 -25.50
CA HIS A 61 28.15 -5.30 -26.06
C HIS A 61 27.80 -3.82 -26.03
N GLY A 62 28.07 -3.15 -24.90
CA GLY A 62 27.82 -1.72 -24.67
C GLY A 62 28.40 -0.81 -25.76
N ARG A 63 29.63 -1.09 -26.23
CA ARG A 63 30.31 -0.30 -27.28
C ARG A 63 29.62 -0.31 -28.64
N TYR A 64 28.80 -1.32 -28.95
CA TYR A 64 28.06 -1.39 -30.22
C TYR A 64 26.64 -0.82 -30.11
N ILE A 65 26.01 -0.95 -28.95
CA ILE A 65 24.62 -0.50 -28.75
C ILE A 65 24.51 0.97 -28.33
N VAL A 66 25.53 1.56 -27.70
CA VAL A 66 25.46 2.95 -27.20
C VAL A 66 25.10 3.98 -28.27
N GLY A 67 25.66 3.87 -29.49
CA GLY A 67 25.32 4.76 -30.61
C GLY A 67 23.83 4.67 -30.99
N PRO A 68 23.34 3.48 -31.40
CA PRO A 68 21.92 3.25 -31.67
C PRO A 68 20.98 3.61 -30.51
N THR A 69 21.38 3.38 -29.25
CA THR A 69 20.59 3.79 -28.07
C THR A 69 20.48 5.31 -27.98
N LEU A 70 21.57 6.06 -28.15
CA LEU A 70 21.54 7.52 -28.15
C LEU A 70 20.68 8.05 -29.31
N ASP A 71 20.87 7.51 -30.52
CA ASP A 71 20.08 7.89 -31.71
C ASP A 71 18.57 7.63 -31.50
N ALA A 72 18.21 6.52 -30.86
CA ALA A 72 16.82 6.19 -30.53
C ALA A 72 16.23 7.07 -29.41
N GLU A 73 17.02 7.46 -28.41
CA GLU A 73 16.54 8.32 -27.32
C GLU A 73 16.49 9.81 -27.68
N GLU A 74 17.29 10.25 -28.65
CA GLU A 74 17.23 11.60 -29.23
C GLU A 74 16.19 11.68 -30.37
N ALA A 75 15.69 10.54 -30.85
CA ALA A 75 14.63 10.47 -31.86
C ALA A 75 13.37 11.23 -31.40
N GLY A 76 12.89 12.14 -32.26
CA GLY A 76 11.79 13.03 -31.92
C GLY A 76 12.20 14.36 -31.29
N GLY A 77 13.49 14.59 -31.00
CA GLY A 77 14.00 15.90 -30.56
C GLY A 77 13.87 16.17 -29.04
N SER A 78 13.76 15.11 -28.23
CA SER A 78 14.07 15.16 -26.80
C SER A 78 15.59 15.19 -26.59
N ILE A 79 16.08 15.99 -25.63
CA ILE A 79 17.50 16.08 -25.30
C ILE A 79 17.81 15.18 -24.09
N ILE A 80 18.88 14.39 -24.17
CA ILE A 80 19.42 13.67 -23.01
C ILE A 80 20.20 14.68 -22.16
N ARG A 81 19.66 15.01 -20.98
CA ARG A 81 20.22 16.00 -20.06
C ARG A 81 21.26 15.43 -19.11
N LEU A 82 21.21 14.12 -18.87
CA LEU A 82 22.17 13.38 -18.08
C LEU A 82 22.15 11.93 -18.52
N MET A 83 23.31 11.29 -18.53
CA MET A 83 23.44 9.85 -18.71
C MET A 83 24.28 9.26 -17.57
N THR A 84 23.90 8.07 -17.09
CA THR A 84 24.77 7.24 -16.24
C THR A 84 25.23 6.03 -17.04
N ILE A 85 26.53 5.71 -17.02
CA ILE A 85 27.05 4.43 -17.53
C ILE A 85 27.38 3.53 -16.35
N PHE A 86 26.76 2.36 -16.28
CA PHE A 86 26.99 1.36 -15.24
C PHE A 86 27.24 -0.03 -15.84
N PHE A 87 28.52 -0.35 -16.04
CA PHE A 87 29.02 -1.67 -16.46
C PHE A 87 30.22 -2.04 -15.59
N GLY A 88 30.65 -3.30 -15.66
CA GLY A 88 31.79 -3.81 -14.91
C GLY A 88 31.47 -5.12 -14.19
N THR A 89 30.25 -5.27 -13.67
CA THR A 89 29.85 -6.44 -12.87
C THR A 89 29.89 -7.76 -13.67
N ASN A 90 29.59 -7.72 -14.97
CA ASN A 90 29.72 -8.87 -15.87
C ASN A 90 31.11 -8.97 -16.51
N ASP A 91 31.70 -7.82 -16.88
CA ASP A 91 33.07 -7.73 -17.41
C ASP A 91 34.11 -8.31 -16.46
N ALA A 92 33.94 -8.08 -15.14
CA ALA A 92 34.77 -8.56 -14.06
C ALA A 92 34.59 -10.06 -13.73
N SER A 93 33.79 -10.82 -14.49
CA SER A 93 33.83 -12.28 -14.37
C SER A 93 35.20 -12.83 -14.82
N VAL A 94 35.62 -13.98 -14.29
CA VAL A 94 36.95 -14.58 -14.56
C VAL A 94 37.24 -14.70 -16.07
N ASP A 95 36.28 -15.24 -16.83
CA ASP A 95 36.41 -15.53 -18.26
C ASP A 95 35.63 -14.56 -19.18
N ALA A 96 35.30 -13.36 -18.71
CA ALA A 96 34.53 -12.36 -19.48
C ALA A 96 35.42 -11.37 -20.25
N VAL A 97 35.54 -10.11 -19.81
CA VAL A 97 36.21 -9.04 -20.57
C VAL A 97 37.48 -8.63 -19.82
N PRO A 98 38.70 -8.86 -20.36
CA PRO A 98 39.94 -8.49 -19.67
C PRO A 98 40.00 -7.00 -19.28
N LEU A 99 40.58 -6.67 -18.12
CA LEU A 99 40.59 -5.32 -17.53
C LEU A 99 41.06 -4.20 -18.49
N GLU A 100 42.11 -4.44 -19.26
CA GLU A 100 42.59 -3.50 -20.29
C GLU A 100 41.53 -3.26 -21.37
N ARG A 101 40.88 -4.32 -21.84
CA ARG A 101 39.85 -4.26 -22.87
C ARG A 101 38.56 -3.62 -22.34
N PHE A 102 38.16 -3.90 -21.10
CA PHE A 102 37.11 -3.18 -20.39
C PHE A 102 37.39 -1.67 -20.34
N THR A 103 38.62 -1.29 -19.98
CA THR A 103 39.05 0.12 -19.94
C THR A 103 38.93 0.79 -21.31
N VAL A 104 39.39 0.11 -22.38
CA VAL A 104 39.26 0.60 -23.77
C VAL A 104 37.80 0.74 -24.20
N ASN A 105 36.95 -0.24 -23.88
CA ASN A 105 35.53 -0.22 -24.24
C ASN A 105 34.76 0.87 -23.47
N LEU A 106 34.95 0.97 -22.16
CA LEU A 106 34.31 1.99 -21.33
C LEU A 106 34.74 3.39 -21.75
N THR A 107 36.02 3.60 -22.06
CA THR A 107 36.53 4.87 -22.62
C THR A 107 35.84 5.21 -23.94
N PHE A 108 35.64 4.22 -24.82
CA PHE A 108 34.95 4.42 -26.10
C PHE A 108 33.47 4.79 -25.89
N ILE A 109 32.74 4.06 -25.05
CA ILE A 109 31.33 4.34 -24.71
C ILE A 109 31.20 5.75 -24.12
N ALA A 110 32.02 6.08 -23.13
CA ALA A 110 32.00 7.38 -22.46
C ALA A 110 32.36 8.54 -23.41
N LYS A 111 33.33 8.37 -24.31
CA LYS A 111 33.66 9.37 -25.34
C LYS A 111 32.50 9.64 -26.28
N MET A 112 31.78 8.61 -26.76
CA MET A 112 30.60 8.81 -27.62
C MET A 112 29.51 9.67 -26.96
N VAL A 113 29.38 9.61 -25.62
CA VAL A 113 28.42 10.42 -24.85
C VAL A 113 28.95 11.85 -24.67
N VAL A 114 30.21 12.02 -24.27
CA VAL A 114 30.85 13.33 -24.06
C VAL A 114 30.99 14.12 -25.36
N GLU A 115 31.27 13.46 -26.49
CA GLU A 115 31.35 14.08 -27.82
C GLU A 115 29.99 14.60 -28.32
N ARG A 116 28.86 14.00 -27.86
CA ARG A 116 27.51 14.55 -28.03
C ARG A 116 27.17 15.68 -27.04
N GLN A 117 28.10 16.08 -26.18
CA GLN A 117 27.92 17.10 -25.12
C GLN A 117 26.85 16.72 -24.08
N ILE A 118 26.57 15.43 -23.92
CA ILE A 118 25.65 14.91 -22.91
C ILE A 118 26.40 14.85 -21.56
N PRO A 119 25.89 15.48 -20.48
CA PRO A 119 26.43 15.30 -19.14
C PRO A 119 26.45 13.83 -18.74
N LEU A 120 27.57 13.35 -18.23
CA LEU A 120 27.82 11.92 -18.00
C LEU A 120 28.30 11.67 -16.57
N ILE A 121 27.79 10.62 -15.93
CA ILE A 121 28.33 10.04 -14.69
C ILE A 121 28.71 8.59 -14.96
N ILE A 122 29.89 8.16 -14.51
CA ILE A 122 30.31 6.76 -14.55
C ILE A 122 30.09 6.13 -13.18
N VAL A 123 29.53 4.92 -13.14
CA VAL A 123 29.25 4.17 -11.91
C VAL A 123 30.11 2.91 -11.89
N GLY A 124 30.86 2.69 -10.81
CA GLY A 124 31.70 1.50 -10.63
C GLY A 124 30.91 0.29 -10.10
N PRO A 125 31.29 -0.95 -10.47
CA PRO A 125 30.70 -2.17 -9.91
C PRO A 125 30.82 -2.23 -8.38
N ALA A 126 29.74 -2.66 -7.72
CA ALA A 126 29.64 -2.77 -6.26
C ALA A 126 30.31 -4.04 -5.71
N LEU A 127 30.17 -4.29 -4.40
CA LEU A 127 30.57 -5.56 -3.79
C LEU A 127 29.83 -6.77 -4.39
N ILE A 128 30.43 -7.95 -4.29
CA ILE A 128 29.81 -9.26 -4.55
C ILE A 128 29.71 -10.04 -3.22
N ASN A 129 28.59 -10.73 -2.99
CA ASN A 129 28.45 -11.64 -1.85
C ASN A 129 28.96 -13.04 -2.23
N GLU A 130 30.25 -13.29 -1.99
CA GLU A 130 30.93 -14.56 -2.32
C GLU A 130 30.50 -15.74 -1.44
N TYR A 131 29.62 -15.53 -0.45
CA TYR A 131 28.91 -16.61 0.25
C TYR A 131 27.77 -17.21 -0.59
N VAL A 132 27.24 -16.45 -1.57
CA VAL A 132 26.41 -17.00 -2.65
C VAL A 132 27.36 -17.44 -3.77
N ASP A 133 27.22 -18.68 -4.24
CA ASP A 133 28.14 -19.22 -5.25
C ASP A 133 27.73 -18.76 -6.66
N VAL A 134 28.16 -17.54 -7.03
CA VAL A 134 27.87 -16.95 -8.33
C VAL A 134 29.05 -17.16 -9.29
N PRO A 135 28.88 -17.94 -10.39
CA PRO A 135 29.99 -18.36 -11.23
C PRO A 135 30.87 -17.20 -11.74
N GLY A 136 32.17 -17.29 -11.43
CA GLY A 136 33.21 -16.39 -11.93
C GLY A 136 33.24 -14.98 -11.32
N LYS A 137 32.37 -14.63 -10.37
CA LYS A 137 32.33 -13.29 -9.76
C LYS A 137 32.95 -13.29 -8.36
N VAL A 138 33.88 -12.36 -8.13
CA VAL A 138 34.55 -12.14 -6.82
C VAL A 138 34.71 -10.64 -6.56
N THR A 139 34.56 -10.22 -5.31
CA THR A 139 34.44 -8.81 -4.94
C THR A 139 35.72 -8.01 -5.17
N MET A 140 36.89 -8.66 -5.01
CA MET A 140 38.19 -8.02 -5.29
C MET A 140 38.42 -7.75 -6.78
N ARG A 141 37.81 -8.55 -7.67
CA ARG A 141 37.88 -8.30 -9.11
C ARG A 141 36.91 -7.18 -9.51
N ASN A 142 35.74 -7.07 -8.87
CA ASN A 142 34.92 -5.87 -9.01
C ASN A 142 35.69 -4.60 -8.59
N LEU A 143 36.50 -4.63 -7.52
CA LEU A 143 37.35 -3.48 -7.14
C LEU A 143 38.35 -3.09 -8.25
N GLU A 144 39.01 -4.05 -8.89
CA GLU A 144 39.92 -3.76 -10.03
C GLU A 144 39.21 -3.00 -11.16
N TYR A 145 37.98 -3.42 -11.49
CA TYR A 145 37.17 -2.81 -12.55
C TYR A 145 36.54 -1.47 -12.11
N SER A 146 36.20 -1.32 -10.82
CA SER A 146 35.78 -0.04 -10.23
C SER A 146 36.92 0.99 -10.29
N ASN A 147 38.14 0.60 -9.94
CA ASN A 147 39.32 1.44 -10.04
C ASN A 147 39.64 1.84 -11.50
N ALA A 148 39.47 0.92 -12.46
CA ALA A 148 39.60 1.24 -13.88
C ALA A 148 38.51 2.22 -14.36
N ALA A 149 37.26 2.04 -13.94
CA ALA A 149 36.16 2.95 -14.26
C ALA A 149 36.36 4.36 -13.66
N SER A 150 36.85 4.43 -12.41
CA SER A 150 37.26 5.67 -11.74
C SER A 150 38.36 6.41 -12.52
N LYS A 151 39.36 5.66 -13.01
CA LYS A 151 40.43 6.22 -13.85
C LYS A 151 39.90 6.79 -15.16
N VAL A 152 39.02 6.06 -15.87
CA VAL A 152 38.38 6.56 -17.11
C VAL A 152 37.55 7.82 -16.84
N ALA A 153 36.81 7.86 -15.73
CA ALA A 153 36.04 9.04 -15.34
C ALA A 153 36.95 10.25 -15.10
N SER A 154 38.06 10.07 -14.38
CA SER A 154 39.07 11.08 -14.11
C SER A 154 39.74 11.60 -15.39
N GLU A 155 40.15 10.70 -16.31
CA GLU A 155 40.77 11.05 -17.60
C GLU A 155 39.82 11.85 -18.52
N LEU A 156 38.50 11.62 -18.42
CA LEU A 156 37.47 12.36 -19.17
C LEU A 156 36.92 13.57 -18.40
N GLY A 157 37.35 13.82 -17.16
CA GLY A 157 36.89 14.92 -16.31
C GLY A 157 35.44 14.79 -15.80
N VAL A 158 34.83 13.61 -15.92
CA VAL A 158 33.44 13.34 -15.53
C VAL A 158 33.35 12.80 -14.09
N PRO A 159 32.22 12.95 -13.37
CA PRO A 159 32.04 12.37 -12.05
C PRO A 159 32.02 10.83 -12.07
N PHE A 160 32.49 10.26 -10.96
CA PHE A 160 32.47 8.84 -10.68
C PHE A 160 31.66 8.56 -9.41
N ILE A 161 30.89 7.47 -9.41
CA ILE A 161 30.21 6.94 -8.21
C ILE A 161 30.83 5.58 -7.87
N ASP A 162 31.45 5.49 -6.70
CA ASP A 162 32.10 4.28 -6.20
C ASP A 162 31.14 3.46 -5.32
N LEU A 163 30.38 2.56 -5.94
CA LEU A 163 29.48 1.68 -5.18
C LEU A 163 30.22 0.58 -4.41
N TRP A 164 31.48 0.29 -4.73
CA TRP A 164 32.26 -0.71 -3.99
C TRP A 164 32.57 -0.19 -2.58
N HIS A 165 33.16 1.01 -2.49
CA HIS A 165 33.43 1.65 -1.20
C HIS A 165 32.16 2.09 -0.48
N ALA A 166 31.14 2.62 -1.19
CA ALA A 166 29.90 3.03 -0.53
C ALA A 166 29.16 1.85 0.14
N PHE A 167 29.18 0.65 -0.46
CA PHE A 167 28.59 -0.54 0.17
C PHE A 167 29.35 -0.90 1.46
N LEU A 168 30.68 -0.77 1.50
CA LEU A 168 31.49 -0.95 2.71
C LEU A 168 31.18 0.09 3.79
N GLU A 169 31.13 1.38 3.42
CA GLU A 169 30.79 2.47 4.35
C GLU A 169 29.40 2.26 4.97
N SER A 170 28.43 1.77 4.20
CA SER A 170 27.09 1.43 4.70
C SER A 170 27.07 0.28 5.74
N LYS A 171 28.16 -0.49 5.83
CA LYS A 171 28.41 -1.56 6.81
C LYS A 171 29.32 -1.12 7.97
N GLY A 172 29.66 0.18 8.04
CA GLY A 172 30.56 0.73 9.04
C GLY A 172 32.00 0.22 8.93
N TRP A 173 32.39 -0.27 7.75
CA TRP A 173 33.75 -0.79 7.48
C TRP A 173 34.77 0.35 7.45
N THR A 174 35.96 0.09 7.98
CA THR A 174 37.13 0.99 7.92
C THR A 174 38.34 0.29 7.29
N GLU A 175 39.31 1.07 6.80
CA GLU A 175 40.48 0.51 6.10
C GLU A 175 41.29 -0.44 7.01
N GLY A 176 41.32 -1.72 6.62
CA GLY A 176 41.94 -2.81 7.38
C GLY A 176 40.96 -3.80 8.00
N ASP A 177 39.67 -3.48 8.06
CA ASP A 177 38.63 -4.41 8.51
C ASP A 177 38.40 -5.55 7.49
N PRO A 178 37.96 -6.75 7.93
CA PRO A 178 37.59 -7.83 7.03
C PRO A 178 36.39 -7.43 6.15
N ILE A 179 36.43 -7.78 4.86
CA ILE A 179 35.43 -7.33 3.87
C ILE A 179 34.10 -8.10 4.06
N PRO A 180 32.95 -7.42 4.28
CA PRO A 180 31.62 -8.03 4.27
C PRO A 180 31.34 -8.80 2.97
N GLY A 181 30.80 -10.01 3.08
CA GLY A 181 30.49 -10.87 1.93
C GLY A 181 31.69 -11.53 1.22
N LYS A 182 32.95 -11.22 1.58
CA LYS A 182 34.12 -11.84 0.93
C LYS A 182 34.44 -13.21 1.55
N ARG A 183 34.72 -14.21 0.69
CA ARG A 183 35.06 -15.57 1.12
C ARG A 183 36.43 -15.58 1.81
N GLY A 184 36.47 -16.21 2.99
CA GLY A 184 37.67 -16.27 3.85
C GLY A 184 37.81 -15.13 4.86
N ASP A 185 37.12 -14.01 4.67
CA ASP A 185 37.14 -12.88 5.61
C ASP A 185 36.12 -13.11 6.74
N LYS A 186 36.51 -12.86 7.98
CA LYS A 186 35.67 -13.07 9.17
C LYS A 186 35.03 -11.76 9.65
N SER A 187 34.35 -11.06 8.75
CA SER A 187 33.65 -9.80 9.05
C SER A 187 32.43 -10.00 9.96
N GLY A 188 31.79 -11.17 9.92
CA GLY A 188 30.53 -11.44 10.62
C GLY A 188 29.33 -10.69 10.04
N GLN A 189 29.52 -9.91 8.99
CA GLN A 189 28.48 -9.12 8.32
C GLN A 189 28.17 -9.70 6.93
N THR A 190 26.89 -9.85 6.61
CA THR A 190 26.42 -10.27 5.29
C THR A 190 26.02 -9.07 4.43
N LEU A 191 25.84 -9.32 3.13
CA LEU A 191 25.39 -8.33 2.15
C LEU A 191 23.92 -8.56 1.72
N ASP A 192 23.20 -9.49 2.35
CA ASP A 192 21.88 -9.98 1.90
C ASP A 192 20.78 -8.90 1.96
N ASP A 193 20.99 -7.85 2.77
CA ASP A 193 20.10 -6.70 2.83
C ASP A 193 20.41 -5.65 1.75
N LEU A 194 21.56 -5.72 1.07
CA LEU A 194 21.97 -4.86 -0.05
C LEU A 194 21.90 -5.59 -1.41
N LEU A 195 22.12 -6.92 -1.42
CA LEU A 195 22.20 -7.78 -2.60
C LEU A 195 21.22 -8.96 -2.48
N SER A 196 20.35 -9.16 -3.47
CA SER A 196 19.26 -10.16 -3.41
C SER A 196 19.71 -11.59 -3.75
N ASP A 197 20.64 -11.74 -4.69
CA ASP A 197 21.25 -13.00 -5.13
C ASP A 197 22.78 -12.97 -5.04
N GLY A 198 23.31 -12.01 -4.30
CA GLY A 198 24.75 -11.74 -4.20
C GLY A 198 25.35 -10.88 -5.32
N VAL A 199 24.55 -10.44 -6.31
CA VAL A 199 24.96 -9.52 -7.38
C VAL A 199 23.97 -8.38 -7.60
N HIS A 200 22.68 -8.69 -7.73
CA HIS A 200 21.64 -7.71 -8.01
C HIS A 200 21.19 -7.01 -6.73
N PHE A 201 20.79 -5.75 -6.83
CA PHE A 201 20.53 -4.93 -5.66
C PHE A 201 19.14 -5.22 -5.07
N THR A 202 19.07 -5.23 -3.74
CA THR A 202 17.81 -5.02 -3.02
C THR A 202 17.43 -3.54 -3.08
N GLY A 203 16.25 -3.19 -2.54
CA GLY A 203 15.88 -1.79 -2.41
C GLY A 203 16.81 -0.93 -1.56
N LYS A 204 17.58 -1.50 -0.60
CA LYS A 204 18.62 -0.73 0.11
C LYS A 204 19.83 -0.45 -0.79
N GLY A 205 20.26 -1.43 -1.61
CA GLY A 205 21.33 -1.23 -2.59
C GLY A 205 20.98 -0.16 -3.62
N TYR A 206 19.76 -0.20 -4.16
CA TYR A 206 19.25 0.85 -5.04
C TYR A 206 19.08 2.22 -4.35
N LYS A 207 18.71 2.25 -3.06
CA LYS A 207 18.61 3.49 -2.28
C LYS A 207 19.97 4.17 -2.11
N LEU A 208 21.01 3.41 -1.80
CA LEU A 208 22.38 3.92 -1.68
C LEU A 208 22.85 4.52 -3.01
N TRP A 209 22.64 3.82 -4.14
CA TRP A 209 23.00 4.35 -5.47
C TRP A 209 22.20 5.62 -5.82
N TYR A 210 20.89 5.65 -5.52
CA TYR A 210 20.04 6.83 -5.72
C TYR A 210 20.54 8.06 -4.95
N ASP A 211 20.89 7.90 -3.67
CA ASP A 211 21.33 9.02 -2.83
C ASP A 211 22.69 9.58 -3.30
N LEU A 212 23.63 8.70 -3.66
CA LEU A 212 24.91 9.09 -4.26
C LEU A 212 24.73 9.78 -5.62
N LEU A 213 23.79 9.32 -6.45
CA LEU A 213 23.50 9.91 -7.74
C LEU A 213 22.89 11.32 -7.58
N LEU A 214 21.90 11.51 -6.70
CA LEU A 214 21.34 12.83 -6.43
C LEU A 214 22.37 13.79 -5.82
N GLN A 215 23.25 13.30 -4.93
CA GLN A 215 24.32 14.13 -4.38
C GLN A 215 25.32 14.54 -5.47
N THR A 216 25.72 13.60 -6.33
CA THR A 216 26.60 13.87 -7.48
C THR A 216 25.97 14.89 -8.44
N ILE A 217 24.68 14.77 -8.74
CA ILE A 217 23.94 15.75 -9.55
C ILE A 217 23.92 17.12 -8.86
N ARG A 218 23.62 17.17 -7.55
CA ARG A 218 23.63 18.43 -6.81
C ARG A 218 24.98 19.14 -6.92
N ASP A 219 26.08 18.43 -6.75
CA ASP A 219 27.41 19.04 -6.66
C ASP A 219 28.06 19.31 -8.02
N ARG A 220 27.85 18.43 -9.00
CA ARG A 220 28.53 18.47 -10.31
C ARG A 220 27.68 19.00 -11.45
N TYR A 221 26.35 18.83 -11.37
CA TYR A 221 25.37 19.29 -12.37
C TYR A 221 24.28 20.15 -11.72
N PRO A 222 24.65 21.27 -11.06
CA PRO A 222 23.75 22.03 -10.20
C PRO A 222 22.56 22.65 -10.96
N GLU A 223 22.59 22.72 -12.29
CA GLU A 223 21.49 23.09 -13.19
C GLU A 223 20.40 22.01 -13.33
N LEU A 224 20.75 20.74 -13.12
CA LEU A 224 19.82 19.60 -13.11
C LEU A 224 19.20 19.35 -11.73
N ARG A 225 19.48 20.21 -10.74
CA ARG A 225 18.76 20.21 -9.46
C ARG A 225 17.27 20.52 -9.70
N THR A 226 16.39 19.76 -9.08
CA THR A 226 14.96 19.79 -9.37
C THR A 226 14.28 21.12 -9.03
N GLU A 227 14.85 21.95 -8.15
CA GLU A 227 14.35 23.29 -7.83
C GLU A 227 14.76 24.35 -8.87
N LYS A 228 15.62 24.01 -9.83
CA LYS A 228 16.01 24.88 -10.95
C LYS A 228 15.32 24.53 -12.28
N LEU A 229 14.73 23.34 -12.36
CA LEU A 229 14.02 22.88 -13.55
C LEU A 229 12.55 23.33 -13.51
N SER A 230 12.10 23.97 -14.59
CA SER A 230 10.69 24.28 -14.83
C SER A 230 9.89 23.01 -15.11
N THR A 231 8.62 22.98 -14.72
CA THR A 231 7.72 21.92 -15.17
C THR A 231 7.41 22.05 -16.65
N ILE A 232 7.31 20.90 -17.31
CA ILE A 232 6.65 20.70 -18.59
C ILE A 232 5.16 20.98 -18.35
N LEU A 233 4.67 21.96 -19.11
CA LEU A 233 3.36 22.62 -18.95
C LEU A 233 3.21 23.38 -17.60
N PRO A 234 2.37 24.43 -17.53
CA PRO A 234 2.11 25.20 -16.31
C PRO A 234 1.50 24.37 -15.16
N HIS A 235 1.58 24.86 -13.92
CA HIS A 235 0.75 24.32 -12.84
C HIS A 235 -0.73 24.72 -13.07
N ILE A 236 -1.69 23.96 -12.54
CA ILE A 236 -3.13 24.26 -12.79
C ILE A 236 -3.54 25.66 -12.33
N PHE A 237 -2.92 26.17 -11.26
CA PHE A 237 -3.14 27.55 -10.78
C PHE A 237 -2.49 28.64 -11.64
N ASP A 238 -1.58 28.27 -12.55
CA ASP A 238 -1.01 29.16 -13.56
C ASP A 238 -1.80 29.10 -14.89
N VAL A 239 -2.87 28.28 -14.98
CA VAL A 239 -3.71 28.14 -16.18
C VAL A 239 -4.87 29.12 -16.16
N ASP A 240 -4.87 30.04 -17.13
CA ASP A 240 -6.02 30.89 -17.42
C ASP A 240 -7.03 30.09 -18.26
N ASN A 241 -8.17 29.74 -17.64
CA ASN A 241 -9.25 29.02 -18.31
C ASN A 241 -9.95 29.85 -19.40
N SER A 242 -9.76 31.16 -19.46
CA SER A 242 -10.29 32.02 -20.52
C SER A 242 -9.41 32.02 -21.79
N ASP A 243 -8.13 31.65 -21.69
CA ASP A 243 -7.21 31.45 -22.82
C ASP A 243 -6.33 30.19 -22.60
N LEU A 244 -7.01 29.04 -22.61
CA LEU A 244 -6.37 27.72 -22.52
C LEU A 244 -5.30 27.50 -23.61
N PRO A 245 -5.50 27.86 -24.90
CA PRO A 245 -4.47 27.66 -25.92
C PRO A 245 -3.21 28.48 -25.65
N ALA A 246 -3.31 29.77 -25.31
CA ALA A 246 -2.10 30.54 -25.01
C ALA A 246 -1.40 30.00 -23.76
N THR A 247 -2.16 29.67 -22.71
CA THR A 247 -1.57 29.32 -21.42
C THR A 247 -0.99 27.90 -21.38
N LEU A 248 -1.63 26.93 -22.02
CA LEU A 248 -1.14 25.54 -22.08
C LEU A 248 -0.09 25.32 -23.18
N LEU A 249 -0.21 26.00 -24.33
CA LEU A 249 0.61 25.70 -25.51
C LEU A 249 1.78 26.68 -25.73
N THR A 250 1.85 27.80 -24.99
CA THR A 250 3.04 28.68 -25.02
C THR A 250 3.91 28.51 -23.78
N MET A 251 5.06 27.85 -23.95
CA MET A 251 6.10 27.85 -22.92
C MET A 251 6.62 29.29 -22.75
N PRO A 252 6.61 29.88 -21.53
CA PRO A 252 7.01 31.26 -21.31
C PRO A 252 8.53 31.42 -21.48
N THR A 253 8.96 31.72 -22.70
CA THR A 253 10.37 32.04 -22.97
C THR A 253 10.76 33.31 -22.22
N PRO A 254 11.82 33.28 -21.38
CA PRO A 254 12.24 34.46 -20.64
C PRO A 254 12.67 35.56 -21.62
N ALA A 255 12.24 36.80 -21.37
CA ALA A 255 12.68 37.92 -22.18
C ALA A 255 14.19 38.15 -22.05
N CYS A 256 14.88 38.32 -23.19
CA CYS A 256 16.30 38.67 -23.22
C CYS A 256 16.56 39.99 -22.49
N ASP A 257 17.81 40.19 -22.06
CA ASP A 257 18.21 41.32 -21.21
C ASP A 257 17.76 42.66 -21.79
N CYS A 258 17.97 42.87 -23.10
CA CYS A 258 17.55 44.07 -23.81
C CYS A 258 16.03 44.29 -23.78
N CYS A 259 15.22 43.27 -24.08
CA CYS A 259 13.75 43.37 -24.04
C CYS A 259 13.23 43.57 -22.61
N ASN A 260 13.83 42.89 -21.64
CA ASN A 260 13.49 42.96 -20.22
C ASN A 260 13.83 44.35 -19.61
N ILE A 261 15.03 44.88 -19.88
CA ILE A 261 15.45 46.23 -19.48
C ILE A 261 14.51 47.29 -20.08
N ARG A 262 14.18 47.15 -21.38
CA ARG A 262 13.24 48.05 -22.09
C ARG A 262 11.78 47.82 -21.71
N LYS A 263 11.44 46.81 -20.91
CA LYS A 263 10.08 46.39 -20.53
C LYS A 263 9.15 46.18 -21.75
N VAL A 264 9.67 45.57 -22.81
CA VAL A 264 8.90 45.21 -24.02
C VAL A 264 8.83 43.70 -24.19
N LYS A 265 7.75 43.20 -24.81
CA LYS A 265 7.61 41.77 -25.15
C LYS A 265 8.78 41.32 -26.02
N CYS A 266 9.47 40.27 -25.58
CA CYS A 266 10.50 39.57 -26.36
C CYS A 266 9.82 38.61 -27.33
N HIS A 267 10.47 38.33 -28.46
CA HIS A 267 9.97 37.35 -29.44
C HIS A 267 10.50 35.92 -29.20
N GLY A 268 11.41 35.74 -28.22
CA GLY A 268 11.86 34.43 -27.72
C GLY A 268 13.00 33.78 -28.54
N ASP A 269 13.19 34.22 -29.76
CA ASP A 269 14.28 33.87 -30.67
C ASP A 269 15.66 34.43 -30.24
N TYR A 270 16.75 33.86 -30.75
CA TYR A 270 18.12 34.33 -30.45
C TYR A 270 18.98 34.42 -31.72
N PRO A 271 19.51 35.62 -32.07
CA PRO A 271 19.18 36.93 -31.50
C PRO A 271 17.72 37.29 -31.75
N CYS A 272 17.01 37.90 -30.79
CA CYS A 272 15.58 38.10 -30.96
C CYS A 272 15.28 39.16 -32.03
N ALA A 273 14.24 38.97 -32.84
CA ALA A 273 13.90 39.87 -33.95
C ALA A 273 13.73 41.34 -33.51
N ARG A 274 13.33 41.57 -32.25
CA ARG A 274 13.22 42.92 -31.67
C ARG A 274 14.58 43.52 -31.30
N CYS A 275 15.58 42.71 -30.95
CA CYS A 275 16.96 43.16 -30.80
C CYS A 275 17.59 43.43 -32.17
N ILE A 276 17.42 42.53 -33.14
CA ILE A 276 17.89 42.70 -34.53
C ILE A 276 17.38 44.01 -35.13
N ASN A 277 16.05 44.22 -35.13
CA ASN A 277 15.41 45.42 -35.68
C ASN A 277 15.75 46.73 -34.94
N ASN A 278 16.46 46.66 -33.82
CA ASN A 278 16.90 47.83 -33.04
C ASN A 278 18.44 47.92 -32.94
N GLY A 279 19.20 47.08 -33.67
CA GLY A 279 20.67 47.06 -33.62
C GLY A 279 21.25 46.68 -32.25
N LEU A 280 20.53 45.91 -31.44
CA LEU A 280 20.93 45.54 -30.08
C LEU A 280 21.50 44.11 -30.04
N THR A 281 22.58 43.92 -29.27
CA THR A 281 23.12 42.59 -28.98
C THR A 281 22.19 41.83 -28.03
N CYS A 282 21.41 40.89 -28.56
CA CYS A 282 20.56 40.02 -27.74
C CYS A 282 21.43 39.22 -26.76
N THR A 283 21.08 39.23 -25.47
CA THR A 283 21.87 38.62 -24.38
C THR A 283 20.95 38.11 -23.26
N PHE A 284 21.45 37.16 -22.47
CA PHE A 284 20.76 36.55 -21.30
C PHE A 284 21.69 36.48 -20.06
N LEU A 285 22.62 37.43 -19.95
CA LEU A 285 23.70 37.46 -18.97
C LEU A 285 23.27 38.04 -17.61
N ARG A 286 22.07 38.64 -17.51
CA ARG A 286 21.56 39.26 -16.28
C ARG A 286 21.27 38.23 -15.18
N ARG A 287 22.15 38.16 -14.18
CA ARG A 287 21.85 37.49 -12.89
C ARG A 287 20.58 38.09 -12.27
N ARG A 288 19.54 37.27 -12.08
CA ARG A 288 18.27 37.67 -11.45
C ARG A 288 18.51 38.11 -10.00
N ARG A 289 18.14 39.35 -9.66
CA ARG A 289 17.94 39.73 -8.25
C ARG A 289 16.60 39.15 -7.79
N LYS A 290 16.57 38.45 -6.66
CA LYS A 290 15.31 38.03 -6.01
C LYS A 290 14.45 39.28 -5.79
N SER A 291 13.26 39.31 -6.36
CA SER A 291 12.27 40.33 -6.04
C SER A 291 11.46 39.80 -4.87
N GLY A 292 11.45 40.51 -3.74
CA GLY A 292 10.52 40.22 -2.66
C GLY A 292 9.06 40.45 -3.10
N PRO A 293 8.07 40.03 -2.29
CA PRO A 293 6.66 40.23 -2.60
C PRO A 293 6.38 41.71 -2.84
N ARG A 294 5.80 42.06 -4.00
CA ARG A 294 5.35 43.42 -4.27
C ARG A 294 3.92 43.54 -3.77
N GLY A 295 3.70 44.35 -2.74
CA GLY A 295 2.36 44.67 -2.25
C GLY A 295 1.47 45.23 -3.37
N ILE A 296 0.21 44.80 -3.40
CA ILE A 296 -0.80 45.29 -4.33
C ILE A 296 -1.06 46.77 -4.03
N ARG A 297 -1.15 47.61 -5.06
CA ARG A 297 -1.41 49.04 -4.88
C ARG A 297 -2.86 49.24 -4.45
N GLN A 298 -3.10 50.18 -3.54
CA GLN A 298 -4.41 50.45 -2.94
C GLN A 298 -5.52 50.71 -3.98
N GLY A 299 -5.21 51.48 -5.03
CA GLY A 299 -6.13 51.73 -6.15
C GLY A 299 -6.40 50.51 -7.06
N SER A 300 -5.57 49.47 -7.00
CA SER A 300 -5.85 48.19 -7.65
C SER A 300 -6.79 47.34 -6.79
N MET A 301 -6.67 47.38 -5.46
CA MET A 301 -7.61 46.66 -4.58
C MET A 301 -9.03 47.25 -4.65
N LEU A 302 -9.16 48.58 -4.73
CA LEU A 302 -10.45 49.24 -4.92
C LEU A 302 -11.13 48.80 -6.23
N LYS A 303 -10.38 48.77 -7.35
CA LYS A 303 -10.91 48.27 -8.62
C LYS A 303 -11.30 46.80 -8.58
N ILE A 304 -10.46 45.95 -7.99
CA ILE A 304 -10.78 44.52 -7.81
C ILE A 304 -12.06 44.35 -7.00
N TRP A 305 -12.26 45.15 -5.95
CA TRP A 305 -13.48 45.09 -5.13
C TRP A 305 -14.71 45.63 -5.86
N GLU A 306 -14.59 46.72 -6.62
CA GLU A 306 -15.66 47.23 -7.50
C GLU A 306 -16.04 46.22 -8.59
N GLU A 307 -15.07 45.65 -9.30
CA GLU A 307 -15.30 44.66 -10.37
C GLU A 307 -15.90 43.36 -9.79
N GLN A 308 -15.40 42.86 -8.65
CA GLN A 308 -15.99 41.69 -7.97
C GLN A 308 -17.41 41.94 -7.47
N THR A 309 -17.71 43.15 -6.97
CA THR A 309 -19.06 43.51 -6.49
C THR A 309 -20.04 43.61 -7.67
N VAL A 310 -19.63 44.19 -8.80
CA VAL A 310 -20.44 44.25 -10.03
C VAL A 310 -20.65 42.86 -10.63
N SER A 311 -19.62 42.01 -10.68
CA SER A 311 -19.76 40.61 -11.13
C SER A 311 -20.67 39.79 -10.21
N ALA A 312 -20.63 40.01 -8.89
CA ALA A 312 -21.54 39.36 -7.96
C ALA A 312 -23.01 39.79 -8.16
N LEU A 313 -23.26 41.09 -8.38
CA LEU A 313 -24.60 41.61 -8.65
C LEU A 313 -25.16 41.07 -9.98
N LEU A 314 -24.36 41.03 -11.05
CA LEU A 314 -24.78 40.46 -12.33
C LEU A 314 -25.04 38.95 -12.24
N ALA A 315 -24.21 38.20 -11.50
CA ALA A 315 -24.42 36.78 -11.25
C ALA A 315 -25.70 36.48 -10.45
N MET A 316 -26.22 37.44 -9.68
CA MET A 316 -27.50 37.32 -8.97
C MET A 316 -28.72 37.63 -9.86
N GLU A 317 -28.55 38.31 -10.99
CA GLU A 317 -29.63 38.60 -11.95
C GLU A 317 -29.77 37.51 -13.03
N GLU A 318 -28.69 36.81 -13.40
CA GLU A 318 -28.72 35.78 -14.47
C GLU A 318 -29.26 34.40 -14.05
N THR A 319 -29.43 34.11 -12.75
CA THR A 319 -29.88 32.77 -12.29
C THR A 319 -31.37 32.46 -12.48
N HIS A 320 -32.17 33.39 -13.04
CA HIS A 320 -33.53 33.09 -13.47
C HIS A 320 -33.56 32.57 -14.92
N SER A 321 -33.63 31.24 -15.06
CA SER A 321 -34.02 30.43 -16.24
C SER A 321 -32.91 29.55 -16.82
N ILE A 322 -32.82 28.31 -16.32
CA ILE A 322 -32.66 27.01 -17.03
C ILE A 322 -32.22 26.00 -15.98
N GLY A 323 -33.11 25.06 -15.63
CA GLY A 323 -32.88 24.12 -14.53
C GLY A 323 -32.16 22.83 -14.96
N PRO A 324 -31.13 22.38 -14.23
CA PRO A 324 -30.76 20.96 -14.17
C PRO A 324 -31.63 20.23 -13.13
N HIS A 325 -31.66 18.90 -13.22
CA HIS A 325 -32.46 18.04 -12.35
C HIS A 325 -32.01 18.20 -10.88
N MET A 326 -32.89 18.74 -10.03
CA MET A 326 -32.64 18.90 -8.60
C MET A 326 -32.57 17.51 -7.96
N LEU A 327 -31.45 17.20 -7.30
CA LEU A 327 -31.52 16.44 -6.06
C LEU A 327 -32.13 17.38 -5.02
N GLU A 328 -33.12 16.91 -4.27
CA GLU A 328 -33.82 17.74 -3.29
C GLU A 328 -32.84 18.28 -2.24
N PRO A 329 -33.02 19.53 -1.78
CA PRO A 329 -32.25 20.01 -0.64
C PRO A 329 -32.60 19.16 0.58
N VAL A 330 -31.61 18.44 1.11
CA VAL A 330 -31.76 17.72 2.38
C VAL A 330 -32.24 18.71 3.43
N PRO A 331 -33.38 18.47 4.11
CA PRO A 331 -33.93 19.39 5.09
C PRO A 331 -32.94 19.59 6.25
N ASP A 332 -33.06 20.72 6.96
CA ASP A 332 -32.27 21.03 8.16
C ASP A 332 -32.37 19.88 9.18
N LEU A 333 -31.39 18.98 9.15
CA LEU A 333 -31.23 17.92 10.13
C LEU A 333 -30.66 18.56 11.39
N HIS A 334 -31.57 18.84 12.34
CA HIS A 334 -31.21 19.17 13.71
C HIS A 334 -30.19 18.16 14.25
N GLN A 335 -29.25 18.67 15.05
CA GLN A 335 -28.23 17.88 15.74
C GLN A 335 -28.88 16.67 16.43
N ILE A 336 -28.34 15.47 16.22
CA ILE A 336 -28.87 14.22 16.79
C ILE A 336 -28.87 14.35 18.32
N PRO A 337 -30.04 14.29 18.99
CA PRO A 337 -30.11 14.50 20.43
C PRO A 337 -29.26 13.49 21.21
N LEU A 338 -28.63 13.94 22.32
CA LEU A 338 -27.79 13.07 23.14
C LEU A 338 -28.54 11.83 23.67
N THR A 339 -29.86 11.94 23.91
CA THR A 339 -30.73 10.81 24.26
C THR A 339 -30.72 9.72 23.19
N VAL A 340 -30.74 10.09 21.91
CA VAL A 340 -30.66 9.17 20.76
C VAL A 340 -29.24 8.70 20.53
N LEU A 341 -28.24 9.59 20.67
CA LEU A 341 -26.82 9.31 20.45
C LEU A 341 -26.22 8.38 21.52
N SER A 342 -26.71 8.43 22.76
CA SER A 342 -26.22 7.58 23.86
C SER A 342 -26.53 6.08 23.66
N ILE A 343 -27.58 5.74 22.90
CA ILE A 343 -27.98 4.35 22.63
C ILE A 343 -26.87 3.58 21.87
N PRO A 344 -26.44 3.99 20.66
CA PRO A 344 -25.35 3.32 19.95
C PRO A 344 -23.99 3.44 20.66
N LEU A 345 -23.76 4.49 21.46
CA LEU A 345 -22.54 4.61 22.28
C LEU A 345 -22.50 3.53 23.39
N ARG A 346 -23.63 3.23 24.03
CA ARG A 346 -23.72 2.13 25.00
C ARG A 346 -23.61 0.75 24.36
N MET A 347 -24.25 0.57 23.20
CA MET A 347 -24.07 -0.66 22.39
C MET A 347 -22.60 -0.93 22.03
N TYR A 348 -21.81 0.12 21.78
CA TYR A 348 -20.36 0.01 21.61
C TYR A 348 -19.69 -0.49 22.90
N GLY A 349 -19.98 0.15 24.04
CA GLY A 349 -19.47 -0.26 25.35
C GLY A 349 -19.74 -1.73 25.67
N ASP A 350 -20.99 -2.17 25.46
CA ASP A 350 -21.44 -3.52 25.82
C ASP A 350 -20.90 -4.61 24.87
N LYS A 351 -20.89 -4.35 23.54
CA LYS A 351 -20.67 -5.38 22.51
C LYS A 351 -19.36 -5.28 21.74
N LEU A 352 -18.80 -4.07 21.59
CA LEU A 352 -17.67 -3.84 20.68
C LEU A 352 -16.40 -3.33 21.37
N TYR A 353 -16.49 -2.80 22.60
CA TYR A 353 -15.33 -2.31 23.34
C TYR A 353 -14.28 -3.40 23.59
N GLY A 354 -14.71 -4.65 23.82
CA GLY A 354 -13.79 -5.80 23.94
C GLY A 354 -13.01 -6.13 22.65
N ILE A 355 -13.49 -5.67 21.48
CA ILE A 355 -12.84 -5.84 20.17
C ILE A 355 -12.06 -4.58 19.78
N TRP A 356 -12.60 -3.39 20.10
CA TRP A 356 -12.02 -2.08 19.81
C TRP A 356 -11.85 -1.25 21.09
N PRO A 357 -10.89 -1.59 21.99
CA PRO A 357 -10.71 -0.95 23.29
C PRO A 357 -10.01 0.42 23.15
N LEU A 358 -10.69 1.39 22.52
CA LEU A 358 -10.11 2.67 22.10
C LEU A 358 -10.55 3.86 22.94
N LEU A 359 -11.77 3.83 23.50
CA LEU A 359 -12.29 4.87 24.38
C LEU A 359 -13.42 4.32 25.27
N ASN A 360 -13.59 4.89 26.46
CA ASN A 360 -14.70 4.53 27.34
C ASN A 360 -16.00 5.24 26.92
N ALA A 361 -17.07 4.47 26.70
CA ALA A 361 -18.35 4.98 26.20
C ALA A 361 -19.02 5.99 27.15
N GLU A 362 -19.08 5.68 28.45
CA GLU A 362 -19.70 6.58 29.44
C GLU A 362 -18.87 7.84 29.66
N ASN A 363 -17.53 7.78 29.56
CA ASN A 363 -16.69 8.99 29.56
C ASN A 363 -16.98 9.88 28.34
N LEU A 364 -17.20 9.30 27.16
CA LEU A 364 -17.57 10.07 25.97
C LEU A 364 -18.97 10.68 26.09
N ILE A 365 -19.93 9.96 26.70
CA ILE A 365 -21.27 10.49 27.00
C ILE A 365 -21.15 11.66 28.00
N GLN A 366 -20.43 11.50 29.12
CA GLN A 366 -20.22 12.58 30.10
C GLN A 366 -19.59 13.82 29.45
N ARG A 367 -18.59 13.64 28.59
CA ARG A 367 -17.95 14.75 27.86
C ARG A 367 -18.90 15.49 26.90
N LEU A 368 -19.94 14.83 26.39
CA LEU A 368 -21.00 15.46 25.60
C LEU A 368 -22.05 16.17 26.47
N GLU A 369 -22.26 15.74 27.72
CA GLU A 369 -23.08 16.46 28.70
C GLU A 369 -22.36 17.72 29.20
N ASP A 370 -21.05 17.62 29.45
CA ASP A 370 -20.22 18.69 29.99
C ASP A 370 -19.94 19.81 28.96
N ASP A 371 -19.74 19.46 27.68
CA ASP A 371 -19.56 20.43 26.57
C ASP A 371 -20.40 20.04 25.32
N PRO A 372 -21.73 20.26 25.33
CA PRO A 372 -22.63 19.83 24.26
C PRO A 372 -22.39 20.51 22.90
N ASN A 373 -21.67 21.64 22.89
CA ASN A 373 -21.39 22.41 21.68
C ASN A 373 -20.03 22.06 21.05
N ASN A 374 -19.29 21.09 21.61
CA ASN A 374 -17.97 20.73 21.14
C ASN A 374 -18.02 19.95 19.82
N PRO A 375 -17.57 20.51 18.68
CA PRO A 375 -17.72 19.87 17.38
C PRO A 375 -16.80 18.65 17.23
N GLU A 376 -15.64 18.60 17.91
CA GLU A 376 -14.76 17.43 17.87
C GLU A 376 -15.37 16.23 18.59
N ILE A 377 -15.88 16.44 19.81
CA ILE A 377 -16.42 15.36 20.64
C ILE A 377 -17.70 14.80 20.01
N TYR A 378 -18.55 15.69 19.47
CA TYR A 378 -19.77 15.30 18.78
C TYR A 378 -19.50 14.65 17.41
N ALA A 379 -18.49 15.09 16.64
CA ALA A 379 -18.07 14.41 15.41
C ALA A 379 -17.52 13.00 15.68
N LEU A 380 -16.76 12.82 16.77
CA LEU A 380 -16.27 11.52 17.23
C LEU A 380 -17.43 10.58 17.60
N ALA A 381 -18.35 11.07 18.44
CA ALA A 381 -19.48 10.28 18.92
C ALA A 381 -20.42 9.83 17.79
N THR A 382 -20.66 10.69 16.80
CA THR A 382 -21.45 10.35 15.60
C THR A 382 -20.70 9.38 14.68
N ALA A 383 -19.39 9.53 14.47
CA ALA A 383 -18.60 8.54 13.72
C ALA A 383 -18.60 7.15 14.39
N LEU A 384 -18.38 7.11 15.71
CA LEU A 384 -18.44 5.89 16.50
C LEU A 384 -19.83 5.24 16.43
N SER A 385 -20.89 6.03 16.55
CA SER A 385 -22.27 5.52 16.46
C SER A 385 -22.57 4.88 15.11
N GLY A 386 -22.16 5.53 14.01
CA GLY A 386 -22.29 4.96 12.66
C GLY A 386 -21.47 3.69 12.46
N ALA A 387 -20.23 3.65 12.95
CA ALA A 387 -19.39 2.45 12.91
C ALA A 387 -20.00 1.28 13.69
N THR A 388 -20.54 1.55 14.89
CA THR A 388 -21.18 0.56 15.76
C THR A 388 -22.44 -0.03 15.15
N LEU A 389 -23.34 0.83 14.65
CA LEU A 389 -24.58 0.39 14.02
C LEU A 389 -24.33 -0.42 12.74
N SER A 390 -23.36 0.01 11.92
CA SER A 390 -22.95 -0.74 10.72
C SER A 390 -22.32 -2.09 11.06
N ASN A 391 -21.53 -2.19 12.14
CA ASN A 391 -20.89 -3.45 12.51
C ASN A 391 -21.86 -4.44 13.17
N LEU A 392 -22.85 -3.95 13.93
CA LEU A 392 -23.90 -4.77 14.53
C LEU A 392 -25.10 -5.02 13.61
N ASN A 393 -25.14 -4.39 12.43
CA ASN A 393 -26.27 -4.39 11.49
C ASN A 393 -27.60 -3.95 12.14
N GLN A 394 -27.57 -2.84 12.90
CA GLN A 394 -28.73 -2.33 13.66
C GLN A 394 -29.10 -0.90 13.25
N VAL A 395 -30.34 -0.52 13.54
CA VAL A 395 -30.90 0.84 13.38
C VAL A 395 -31.44 1.34 14.72
N ILE A 396 -31.43 2.65 14.93
CA ILE A 396 -31.98 3.25 16.15
C ILE A 396 -33.44 3.63 15.95
N VAL A 397 -34.30 3.05 16.78
CA VAL A 397 -35.73 3.41 16.92
C VAL A 397 -35.91 4.09 18.27
N HIS A 398 -36.50 5.29 18.29
CA HIS A 398 -36.72 6.07 19.52
C HIS A 398 -37.97 6.94 19.36
N GLU A 399 -38.71 7.18 20.45
CA GLU A 399 -40.01 7.89 20.42
C GLU A 399 -39.92 9.33 19.89
N SER A 400 -38.74 9.95 19.94
CA SER A 400 -38.48 11.29 19.41
C SER A 400 -38.10 11.33 17.92
N LEU A 401 -38.10 10.19 17.23
CA LEU A 401 -37.73 10.08 15.82
C LEU A 401 -38.95 9.77 14.97
N LEU A 402 -39.07 10.43 13.81
CA LEU A 402 -40.13 10.14 12.83
C LEU A 402 -39.83 8.87 12.02
N GLU A 403 -38.55 8.58 11.80
CA GLU A 403 -38.05 7.40 11.07
C GLU A 403 -36.82 6.81 11.80
N PRO A 404 -36.56 5.49 11.68
CA PRO A 404 -35.37 4.87 12.28
C PRO A 404 -34.07 5.47 11.72
N LEU A 405 -33.11 5.76 12.58
CA LEU A 405 -31.79 6.24 12.15
C LEU A 405 -30.84 5.07 11.87
N ALA A 406 -30.49 4.90 10.60
CA ALA A 406 -29.44 3.99 10.14
C ALA A 406 -28.04 4.58 10.36
N ALA A 407 -27.01 3.73 10.23
CA ALA A 407 -25.61 4.11 10.39
C ALA A 407 -25.18 5.28 9.48
N GLU A 408 -25.68 5.31 8.25
CA GLU A 408 -25.46 6.35 7.24
C GLU A 408 -25.82 7.76 7.75
N SER A 409 -26.87 7.89 8.57
CA SER A 409 -27.31 9.17 9.13
C SER A 409 -26.26 9.74 10.09
N PHE A 410 -25.72 8.90 10.98
CA PHE A 410 -24.67 9.28 11.92
C PHE A 410 -23.34 9.61 11.20
N ILE A 411 -23.00 8.88 10.14
CA ILE A 411 -21.78 9.14 9.33
C ILE A 411 -21.90 10.43 8.52
N THR A 412 -23.09 10.71 7.98
CA THR A 412 -23.39 11.96 7.27
C THR A 412 -23.28 13.14 8.23
N GLU A 413 -23.83 13.00 9.44
CA GLU A 413 -23.74 14.01 10.49
C GLU A 413 -22.29 14.25 10.94
N SER A 414 -21.50 13.20 11.22
CA SER A 414 -20.08 13.34 11.57
C SER A 414 -19.29 14.12 10.52
N LYS A 415 -19.55 13.84 9.23
CA LYS A 415 -18.91 14.55 8.10
C LYS A 415 -19.38 16.00 7.99
N ARG A 416 -20.67 16.29 8.23
CA ARG A 416 -21.20 17.65 8.28
C ARG A 416 -20.54 18.45 9.39
N VAL A 417 -20.43 17.90 10.60
CA VAL A 417 -19.78 18.54 11.75
C VAL A 417 -18.30 18.77 11.48
N ARG A 418 -17.58 17.80 10.91
CA ARG A 418 -16.18 18.00 10.48
C ARG A 418 -15.99 19.13 9.45
N SER A 419 -17.03 19.53 8.72
CA SER A 419 -16.94 20.68 7.80
C SER A 419 -17.13 22.05 8.46
N THR A 420 -17.46 22.11 9.76
CA THR A 420 -17.67 23.38 10.50
C THR A 420 -16.42 23.90 11.22
N PHE A 421 -15.33 23.12 11.28
CA PHE A 421 -14.08 23.49 11.96
C PHE A 421 -12.84 22.89 11.27
N ASP A 422 -11.66 23.48 11.50
CA ASP A 422 -10.41 23.05 10.89
C ASP A 422 -9.74 21.90 11.66
N TYR A 423 -10.30 20.70 11.51
CA TYR A 423 -9.78 19.49 12.14
C TYR A 423 -8.42 19.01 11.59
N MET A 424 -7.91 19.62 10.50
CA MET A 424 -6.65 19.22 9.87
C MET A 424 -5.45 19.93 10.48
N GLU A 425 -5.58 21.21 10.84
CA GLU A 425 -4.52 21.98 11.50
C GLU A 425 -4.43 21.68 13.01
N SER A 426 -5.58 21.53 13.70
CA SER A 426 -5.61 21.19 15.14
C SER A 426 -5.85 19.70 15.37
N VAL A 427 -4.81 18.88 15.11
CA VAL A 427 -4.89 17.42 15.28
C VAL A 427 -4.99 17.04 16.77
N THR A 428 -6.03 16.27 17.12
CA THR A 428 -6.26 15.74 18.47
C THR A 428 -6.50 14.23 18.43
N LEU A 429 -6.56 13.59 19.61
CA LEU A 429 -7.02 12.22 19.72
C LEU A 429 -8.46 12.04 19.20
N ASN A 430 -9.33 13.06 19.36
CA ASN A 430 -10.70 13.01 18.85
C ASN A 430 -10.71 12.99 17.32
N THR A 431 -9.96 13.88 16.65
CA THR A 431 -9.94 13.93 15.17
C THR A 431 -9.32 12.65 14.59
N THR A 432 -8.27 12.13 15.23
CA THR A 432 -7.65 10.84 14.92
C THR A 432 -8.66 9.68 15.00
N LEU A 433 -9.35 9.53 16.14
CA LEU A 433 -10.34 8.46 16.34
C LEU A 433 -11.58 8.63 15.45
N THR A 434 -12.00 9.86 15.17
CA THR A 434 -13.12 10.12 14.24
C THR A 434 -12.81 9.56 12.85
N SER A 435 -11.59 9.80 12.34
CA SER A 435 -11.14 9.22 11.07
C SER A 435 -11.05 7.69 11.12
N TYR A 436 -10.64 7.12 12.24
CA TYR A 436 -10.59 5.66 12.43
C TYR A 436 -11.98 5.01 12.41
N PHE A 437 -12.98 5.60 13.08
CA PHE A 437 -14.35 5.07 13.04
C PHE A 437 -15.03 5.28 11.68
N LEU A 438 -14.75 6.38 10.97
CA LEU A 438 -15.16 6.55 9.57
C LEU A 438 -14.54 5.46 8.68
N HIS A 439 -13.29 5.07 8.91
CA HIS A 439 -12.68 3.93 8.22
C HIS A 439 -13.42 2.61 8.52
N ILE A 440 -13.73 2.29 9.78
CA ILE A 440 -14.46 1.08 10.16
C ILE A 440 -15.79 0.99 9.40
N PHE A 441 -16.58 2.06 9.41
CA PHE A 441 -17.85 2.13 8.69
C PHE A 441 -17.69 1.84 7.19
N TYR A 442 -16.81 2.59 6.50
CA TYR A 442 -16.61 2.38 5.06
C TYR A 442 -15.93 1.05 4.73
N GLY A 443 -15.18 0.46 5.67
CA GLY A 443 -14.56 -0.86 5.54
C GLY A 443 -15.57 -2.01 5.52
N ARG A 444 -16.76 -1.82 6.12
CA ARG A 444 -17.89 -2.76 6.00
C ARG A 444 -18.63 -2.67 4.66
N GLN A 445 -18.39 -1.65 3.83
CA GLN A 445 -19.11 -1.42 2.56
C GLN A 445 -18.26 -1.85 1.35
N PRO A 446 -18.59 -2.95 0.63
CA PRO A 446 -17.77 -3.47 -0.48
C PRO A 446 -17.52 -2.47 -1.61
N LEU A 447 -18.46 -1.53 -1.83
CA LEU A 447 -18.38 -0.50 -2.87
C LEU A 447 -17.58 0.75 -2.44
N ARG A 448 -17.10 0.83 -1.20
CA ARG A 448 -16.43 2.01 -0.63
C ARG A 448 -14.99 1.75 -0.15
N THR A 449 -14.36 0.66 -0.59
CA THR A 449 -12.97 0.30 -0.24
C THR A 449 -11.97 1.46 -0.39
N GLN A 450 -12.07 2.27 -1.45
CA GLN A 450 -11.20 3.45 -1.61
C GLN A 450 -11.43 4.52 -0.51
N THR A 451 -12.68 4.74 -0.11
CA THR A 451 -13.05 5.65 0.98
C THR A 451 -12.55 5.13 2.33
N ALA A 452 -12.66 3.82 2.58
CA ALA A 452 -12.07 3.18 3.75
C ALA A 452 -10.54 3.35 3.78
N ILE A 453 -9.85 3.18 2.65
CA ILE A 453 -8.40 3.39 2.52
C ILE A 453 -8.00 4.86 2.74
N PHE A 454 -8.82 5.81 2.30
CA PHE A 454 -8.59 7.23 2.59
C PHE A 454 -8.63 7.49 4.11
N TYR A 455 -9.69 7.08 4.80
CA TYR A 455 -9.88 7.38 6.22
C TYR A 455 -8.86 6.71 7.14
N ILE A 456 -8.39 5.49 6.83
CA ILE A 456 -7.30 4.87 7.62
C ILE A 456 -5.96 5.58 7.41
N ARG A 457 -5.68 6.06 6.19
CA ARG A 457 -4.46 6.86 5.93
C ARG A 457 -4.53 8.22 6.62
N GLU A 458 -5.69 8.84 6.64
CA GLU A 458 -5.94 10.08 7.40
C GLU A 458 -5.74 9.85 8.91
N ALA A 459 -6.34 8.79 9.48
CA ALA A 459 -6.16 8.41 10.88
C ALA A 459 -4.69 8.12 11.24
N ILE A 460 -3.95 7.40 10.40
CA ILE A 460 -2.51 7.15 10.57
C ILE A 460 -1.72 8.47 10.52
N THR A 461 -2.06 9.37 9.59
CA THR A 461 -1.40 10.68 9.47
C THR A 461 -1.65 11.53 10.71
N PHE A 462 -2.90 11.56 11.22
CA PHE A 462 -3.23 12.25 12.46
C PHE A 462 -2.53 11.63 13.68
N ALA A 463 -2.50 10.31 13.82
CA ALA A 463 -1.74 9.65 14.89
C ALA A 463 -0.23 9.95 14.83
N GLN A 464 0.33 10.09 13.62
CA GLN A 464 1.72 10.50 13.42
C GLN A 464 1.94 11.97 13.82
N LEU A 465 1.10 12.89 13.37
CA LEU A 465 1.16 14.32 13.71
C LEU A 465 0.94 14.57 15.22
N PHE A 466 0.06 13.80 15.86
CA PHE A 466 -0.16 13.80 17.31
C PHE A 466 1.00 13.13 18.08
N GLY A 467 1.98 12.55 17.40
CA GLY A 467 3.19 11.98 18.01
C GLY A 467 3.02 10.59 18.63
N MET A 468 1.94 9.86 18.35
CA MET A 468 1.67 8.51 18.92
C MET A 468 2.71 7.45 18.51
N HIS A 469 3.52 7.75 17.49
CA HIS A 469 4.64 6.92 17.04
C HIS A 469 5.94 7.14 17.86
N ILE A 470 5.91 8.01 18.88
CA ILE A 470 7.05 8.37 19.72
C ILE A 470 6.72 8.04 21.18
N GLU A 471 7.55 7.22 21.83
CA GLU A 471 7.36 6.77 23.21
C GLU A 471 7.26 7.94 24.21
N ASP A 472 8.11 8.96 24.05
CA ASP A 472 8.10 10.20 24.86
C ASP A 472 6.77 10.97 24.83
N THR A 473 5.90 10.74 23.85
CA THR A 473 4.58 11.41 23.76
C THR A 473 3.65 10.92 24.86
N TYR A 474 3.67 9.61 25.16
CA TYR A 474 2.87 9.01 26.22
C TYR A 474 3.29 9.51 27.61
N SER A 475 4.60 9.72 27.82
CA SER A 475 5.13 10.34 29.06
C SER A 475 4.74 11.81 29.23
N ARG A 476 4.46 12.54 28.13
CA ARG A 476 4.06 13.96 28.14
C ARG A 476 2.56 14.19 28.24
N HIS A 477 1.76 13.18 27.91
CA HIS A 477 0.32 13.12 28.19
C HIS A 477 0.04 12.08 29.28
N PRO A 478 0.39 12.35 30.55
CA PRO A 478 -0.03 11.50 31.64
C PRO A 478 -1.57 11.46 31.66
N ILE A 479 -2.13 10.25 31.59
CA ILE A 479 -3.57 10.00 31.65
C ILE A 479 -4.07 10.54 33.00
N LYS A 480 -4.71 11.72 32.99
CA LYS A 480 -5.26 12.34 34.20
C LYS A 480 -6.60 11.76 34.63
N ASP A 481 -7.27 11.05 33.72
CA ASP A 481 -8.57 10.42 33.96
C ASP A 481 -8.40 8.91 34.19
N GLN A 482 -8.05 8.54 35.42
CA GLN A 482 -8.20 7.16 35.90
C GLN A 482 -8.27 7.04 37.43
N GLN A 483 -9.33 7.64 38.00
CA GLN A 483 -9.97 7.09 39.21
C GLN A 483 -11.04 6.04 38.89
N ASN A 484 -11.38 5.87 37.61
CA ASN A 484 -12.20 4.77 37.12
C ASN A 484 -11.28 3.76 36.45
N GLU A 485 -11.13 2.59 37.07
CA GLU A 485 -10.37 1.45 36.58
C GLU A 485 -10.68 1.19 35.09
N GLU A 486 -9.67 1.25 34.22
CA GLU A 486 -9.74 0.47 32.98
C GLU A 486 -9.96 -0.98 33.40
N THR A 487 -11.06 -1.60 32.94
CA THR A 487 -11.45 -2.93 33.41
C THR A 487 -10.30 -3.90 33.12
N PRO A 488 -9.65 -4.49 34.15
CA PRO A 488 -8.44 -5.31 33.96
C PRO A 488 -8.67 -6.48 32.99
N GLU A 489 -9.94 -6.90 32.94
CA GLU A 489 -10.56 -7.84 32.02
C GLU A 489 -10.27 -7.58 30.53
N VAL A 490 -10.54 -6.37 30.06
CA VAL A 490 -10.43 -6.03 28.62
C VAL A 490 -8.96 -5.94 28.19
N ILE A 491 -8.09 -5.43 29.05
CA ILE A 491 -6.64 -5.40 28.85
C ILE A 491 -6.09 -6.82 28.78
N SER A 492 -6.52 -7.72 29.68
CA SER A 492 -6.13 -9.14 29.68
C SER A 492 -6.48 -9.83 28.35
N GLY A 493 -7.69 -9.62 27.83
CA GLY A 493 -8.11 -10.14 26.52
C GLY A 493 -7.22 -9.65 25.37
N PHE A 494 -6.93 -8.34 25.33
CA PHE A 494 -6.05 -7.75 24.30
C PHE A 494 -4.60 -8.26 24.40
N LEU A 495 -4.03 -8.35 25.61
CA LEU A 495 -2.67 -8.86 25.82
C LEU A 495 -2.53 -10.35 25.45
N ASN A 496 -3.58 -11.14 25.65
CA ASN A 496 -3.64 -12.52 25.18
C ASN A 496 -3.60 -12.61 23.64
N LEU A 497 -4.34 -11.75 22.93
CA LEU A 497 -4.24 -11.66 21.47
C LEU A 497 -2.84 -11.21 21.01
N VAL A 498 -2.24 -10.19 21.64
CA VAL A 498 -0.86 -9.75 21.33
C VAL A 498 0.14 -10.89 21.52
N THR A 499 0.04 -11.62 22.63
CA THR A 499 0.89 -12.79 22.92
C THR A 499 0.72 -13.87 21.86
N LEU A 500 -0.53 -14.19 21.50
CA LEU A 500 -0.86 -15.19 20.49
C LEU A 500 -0.31 -14.83 19.11
N PHE A 501 -0.55 -13.60 18.62
CA PHE A 501 -0.05 -13.14 17.32
C PHE A 501 1.48 -12.94 17.29
N SER A 502 2.13 -12.67 18.43
CA SER A 502 3.60 -12.60 18.52
C SER A 502 4.27 -13.98 18.44
N THR A 503 3.57 -15.04 18.88
CA THR A 503 4.14 -16.39 19.07
C THR A 503 4.74 -17.01 17.80
N PRO A 504 4.12 -16.93 16.60
CA PRO A 504 4.71 -17.46 15.38
C PRO A 504 5.90 -16.62 14.83
N GLY A 505 5.97 -15.34 15.20
CA GLY A 505 6.92 -14.36 14.67
C GLY A 505 6.57 -13.87 13.25
N THR A 506 7.20 -12.77 12.84
CA THR A 506 6.98 -12.11 11.53
C THR A 506 7.21 -13.04 10.34
N ASP A 507 8.24 -13.88 10.41
CA ASP A 507 8.62 -14.81 9.35
C ASP A 507 7.47 -15.76 8.97
N PHE A 508 6.71 -16.24 9.97
CA PHE A 508 5.57 -17.12 9.76
C PHE A 508 4.48 -16.45 8.92
N PHE A 509 4.06 -15.24 9.30
CA PHE A 509 3.05 -14.49 8.54
C PHE A 509 3.59 -14.02 7.19
N SER A 510 4.90 -13.80 7.05
CA SER A 510 5.53 -13.47 5.77
C SER A 510 5.40 -14.58 4.71
N LYS A 511 5.20 -15.85 5.12
CA LYS A 511 4.87 -16.96 4.19
C LYS A 511 3.42 -16.96 3.71
N TRP A 512 2.51 -16.39 4.49
CA TRP A 512 1.08 -16.30 4.15
C TRP A 512 0.74 -15.03 3.35
N THR A 513 1.62 -14.04 3.36
CA THR A 513 1.52 -12.84 2.50
C THR A 513 2.44 -12.97 1.29
N SER A 514 2.02 -12.47 0.13
CA SER A 514 2.78 -12.57 -1.13
C SER A 514 4.08 -11.74 -1.19
N HIS A 515 4.60 -11.27 -0.05
CA HIS A 515 5.69 -10.30 0.06
C HIS A 515 7.05 -10.90 0.44
N SER A 516 7.17 -12.22 0.66
CA SER A 516 8.44 -12.82 1.16
C SER A 516 8.67 -14.28 0.76
N ALA A 517 8.93 -14.53 -0.53
CA ALA A 517 9.33 -15.85 -1.01
C ALA A 517 10.60 -16.39 -0.31
N ASN A 518 11.55 -15.50 0.03
CA ASN A 518 12.91 -15.85 0.47
C ASN A 518 13.07 -16.18 1.96
N VAL A 519 12.05 -15.97 2.79
CA VAL A 519 12.11 -16.35 4.21
C VAL A 519 12.09 -17.88 4.34
N SER A 520 13.10 -18.48 4.97
CA SER A 520 13.11 -19.94 5.21
C SER A 520 12.61 -20.25 6.62
N ILE A 521 11.67 -21.19 6.72
CA ILE A 521 11.14 -21.69 7.99
C ILE A 521 11.39 -23.20 7.99
N ASN A 522 12.19 -23.66 8.96
CA ASN A 522 12.53 -25.07 9.08
C ASN A 522 11.49 -25.84 9.91
N ARG A 523 11.58 -27.17 9.85
CA ARG A 523 10.69 -28.10 10.56
C ARG A 523 10.69 -27.90 12.08
N GLU A 524 11.84 -27.58 12.67
CA GLU A 524 12.00 -27.39 14.12
C GLU A 524 11.25 -26.15 14.60
N ARG A 525 11.33 -25.04 13.86
CA ARG A 525 10.60 -23.81 14.16
C ARG A 525 9.09 -24.02 14.10
N LEU A 526 8.59 -24.78 13.11
CA LEU A 526 7.15 -25.12 13.03
C LEU A 526 6.69 -26.00 14.19
N LEU A 527 7.51 -26.95 14.67
CA LEU A 527 7.23 -27.71 15.89
C LEU A 527 7.16 -26.80 17.14
N LEU A 528 8.11 -25.87 17.29
CA LEU A 528 8.10 -24.91 18.40
C LEU A 528 6.85 -24.02 18.38
N ILE A 529 6.44 -23.54 17.19
CA ILE A 529 5.21 -22.76 17.01
C ILE A 529 3.99 -23.59 17.43
N GLN A 530 3.85 -24.83 16.95
CA GLN A 530 2.72 -25.70 17.33
C GLN A 530 2.69 -25.98 18.84
N HIS A 531 3.84 -26.27 19.45
CA HIS A 531 3.92 -26.50 20.90
C HIS A 531 3.65 -25.24 21.74
N ALA A 532 3.99 -24.05 21.25
CA ALA A 532 3.67 -22.79 21.92
C ALA A 532 2.17 -22.48 21.82
N LEU A 533 1.59 -22.60 20.62
CA LEU A 533 0.16 -22.39 20.35
C LEU A 533 -0.77 -23.42 21.00
N GLN A 534 -0.27 -24.58 21.44
CA GLN A 534 -1.07 -25.58 22.18
C GLN A 534 -1.20 -25.25 23.69
N ARG A 535 -0.43 -24.29 24.22
CA ARG A 535 -0.51 -23.95 25.65
C ARG A 535 -1.80 -23.17 25.95
N PRO A 536 -2.48 -23.42 27.08
CA PRO A 536 -3.55 -22.55 27.52
C PRO A 536 -3.00 -21.15 27.82
N LEU A 537 -3.73 -20.13 27.41
CA LEU A 537 -3.41 -18.72 27.68
C LEU A 537 -3.80 -18.34 29.11
N GLU A 538 -3.12 -17.34 29.67
CA GLU A 538 -3.29 -16.94 31.06
C GLU A 538 -4.58 -16.13 31.26
N ASN A 539 -5.27 -16.33 32.39
CA ASN A 539 -6.40 -15.52 32.85
C ASN A 539 -7.60 -15.38 31.88
N LEU A 540 -8.00 -16.45 31.20
CA LEU A 540 -9.22 -16.46 30.35
C LEU A 540 -10.52 -16.19 31.14
N ASP A 541 -10.57 -16.49 32.43
CA ASP A 541 -11.78 -16.31 33.27
C ASP A 541 -12.22 -14.85 33.43
N CYS A 542 -11.32 -13.90 33.22
CA CYS A 542 -11.58 -12.45 33.33
C CYS A 542 -11.92 -11.80 31.97
N SER A 543 -12.52 -12.51 31.02
CA SER A 543 -12.88 -11.94 29.72
C SER A 543 -14.31 -12.28 29.32
N ASN A 544 -14.97 -11.40 28.58
CA ASN A 544 -16.31 -11.67 28.06
C ASN A 544 -16.27 -12.70 26.91
N ASP A 545 -17.41 -13.32 26.59
CA ASP A 545 -17.45 -14.43 25.62
C ASP A 545 -17.00 -14.02 24.21
N ILE A 546 -17.19 -12.75 23.85
CA ILE A 546 -16.71 -12.13 22.62
C ILE A 546 -15.17 -12.17 22.56
N GLN A 547 -14.48 -11.71 23.61
CA GLN A 547 -13.02 -11.77 23.68
C GLN A 547 -12.49 -13.21 23.73
N LYS A 548 -13.18 -14.11 24.43
CA LYS A 548 -12.83 -15.54 24.46
C LYS A 548 -12.91 -16.17 23.07
N VAL A 549 -13.97 -15.87 22.31
CA VAL A 549 -14.14 -16.34 20.93
C VAL A 549 -12.98 -15.89 20.05
N ASP A 550 -12.59 -14.60 20.07
CA ASP A 550 -11.47 -14.16 19.22
C ASP A 550 -10.14 -14.82 19.58
N ILE A 551 -9.87 -15.00 20.87
CA ILE A 551 -8.65 -15.67 21.35
C ILE A 551 -8.62 -17.14 20.91
N VAL A 552 -9.66 -17.91 21.28
CA VAL A 552 -9.76 -19.36 21.02
C VAL A 552 -9.76 -19.66 19.51
N VAL A 553 -10.58 -18.95 18.73
CA VAL A 553 -10.67 -19.17 17.29
C VAL A 553 -9.35 -18.77 16.61
N SER A 554 -8.73 -17.65 17.00
CA SER A 554 -7.42 -17.26 16.47
C SER A 554 -6.33 -18.27 16.80
N GLN A 555 -6.38 -18.90 17.98
CA GLN A 555 -5.38 -19.87 18.42
C GLN A 555 -5.42 -21.13 17.56
N HIS A 556 -6.59 -21.74 17.39
CA HIS A 556 -6.73 -22.94 16.57
C HIS A 556 -6.59 -22.64 15.08
N TRP A 557 -6.97 -21.45 14.63
CA TRP A 557 -6.67 -20.98 13.28
C TRP A 557 -5.16 -20.91 13.00
N MET A 558 -4.35 -20.34 13.91
CA MET A 558 -2.90 -20.32 13.75
C MET A 558 -2.27 -21.72 13.82
N ARG A 559 -2.79 -22.63 14.64
CA ARG A 559 -2.39 -24.05 14.65
C ARG A 559 -2.66 -24.72 13.30
N SER A 560 -3.84 -24.47 12.71
CA SER A 560 -4.22 -24.96 11.38
C SER A 560 -3.32 -24.41 10.28
N LEU A 561 -3.01 -23.10 10.30
CA LEU A 561 -2.03 -22.50 9.39
C LEU A 561 -0.63 -23.10 9.56
N ALA A 562 -0.16 -23.31 10.79
CA ALA A 562 1.15 -23.91 11.04
C ALA A 562 1.26 -25.34 10.50
N TRP A 563 0.18 -26.13 10.55
CA TRP A 563 0.12 -27.44 9.90
C TRP A 563 0.05 -27.31 8.36
N LYS A 564 -0.75 -26.40 7.83
CA LYS A 564 -0.90 -26.16 6.38
C LYS A 564 0.41 -25.68 5.73
N LEU A 565 1.21 -24.90 6.44
CA LEU A 565 2.57 -24.55 5.99
C LEU A 565 3.52 -25.74 6.09
N SER A 566 3.38 -26.59 7.12
CA SER A 566 4.18 -27.81 7.28
C SER A 566 3.93 -28.84 6.17
N ILE A 567 2.70 -28.97 5.65
CA ILE A 567 2.42 -29.85 4.50
C ILE A 567 2.94 -29.25 3.19
N GLN A 568 2.82 -27.94 2.97
CA GLN A 568 3.38 -27.24 1.79
C GLN A 568 4.92 -27.35 1.71
N LEU A 569 5.61 -27.34 2.86
CA LEU A 569 7.08 -27.50 2.94
C LEU A 569 7.53 -28.97 2.98
N GLY A 570 6.61 -29.94 2.85
CA GLY A 570 6.94 -31.36 2.80
C GLY A 570 7.40 -31.98 4.13
N TYR A 571 7.09 -31.35 5.27
CA TYR A 571 7.48 -31.84 6.61
C TYR A 571 6.48 -32.81 7.24
N VAL A 572 5.26 -32.88 6.70
CA VAL A 572 4.19 -33.78 7.15
C VAL A 572 4.32 -35.15 6.47
N MET A 573 4.22 -36.24 7.24
CA MET A 573 4.24 -37.61 6.71
C MET A 573 3.25 -38.52 7.45
N LEU A 574 2.73 -39.54 6.78
CA LEU A 574 1.77 -40.52 7.34
C LEU A 574 2.23 -41.21 8.62
N ASN A 575 3.54 -41.49 8.75
CA ASN A 575 4.15 -42.19 9.88
C ASN A 575 4.88 -41.26 10.87
N SER A 576 4.79 -39.94 10.70
CA SER A 576 5.34 -38.97 11.66
C SER A 576 4.57 -39.02 12.99
N LYS A 577 5.21 -38.62 14.08
CA LYS A 577 4.51 -38.43 15.35
C LYS A 577 3.75 -37.10 15.36
N ARG A 578 2.53 -37.15 15.89
CA ARG A 578 1.72 -36.01 16.37
C ARG A 578 1.71 -34.80 15.43
N GLU A 579 2.34 -33.67 15.78
CA GLU A 579 2.22 -32.37 15.10
C GLU A 579 2.62 -32.39 13.61
N MET A 580 3.43 -33.38 13.21
CA MET A 580 3.90 -33.58 11.83
C MET A 580 3.21 -34.75 11.12
N ASN A 581 2.11 -35.28 11.68
CA ASN A 581 1.28 -36.32 11.06
C ASN A 581 0.18 -35.70 10.17
N VAL A 582 -0.27 -36.45 9.16
CA VAL A 582 -1.42 -36.07 8.31
C VAL A 582 -2.73 -35.96 9.09
N THR A 583 -2.88 -36.66 10.22
CA THR A 583 -4.10 -36.65 11.06
C THR A 583 -4.11 -35.57 12.13
N TYR A 584 -3.04 -34.77 12.29
CA TYR A 584 -2.98 -33.73 13.34
C TYR A 584 -4.10 -32.67 13.27
N PRO A 585 -4.66 -32.31 12.10
CA PRO A 585 -5.84 -31.44 12.01
C PRO A 585 -7.05 -31.94 12.79
N LEU A 586 -7.18 -33.26 13.05
CA LEU A 586 -8.23 -33.78 13.91
C LEU A 586 -8.06 -33.34 15.37
N GLU A 587 -6.82 -33.35 15.90
CA GLU A 587 -6.51 -32.87 17.25
C GLU A 587 -6.84 -31.36 17.35
N ILE A 588 -6.39 -30.56 16.38
CA ILE A 588 -6.69 -29.11 16.34
C ILE A 588 -8.20 -28.84 16.27
N ALA A 589 -8.93 -29.58 15.42
CA ALA A 589 -10.36 -29.36 15.22
C ALA A 589 -11.21 -29.86 16.40
N GLN A 590 -10.81 -30.94 17.09
CA GLN A 590 -11.46 -31.41 18.30
C GLN A 590 -11.20 -30.47 19.48
N ASP A 591 -9.96 -29.99 19.65
CA ASP A 591 -9.61 -28.95 20.63
C ASP A 591 -10.48 -27.71 20.39
N ALA A 592 -10.52 -27.21 19.15
CA ALA A 592 -11.33 -26.07 18.77
C ALA A 592 -12.82 -26.29 19.09
N LEU A 593 -13.41 -27.40 18.62
CA LEU A 593 -14.82 -27.72 18.83
C LEU A 593 -15.17 -27.80 20.33
N GLY A 594 -14.29 -28.37 21.15
CA GLY A 594 -14.45 -28.47 22.60
C GLY A 594 -14.43 -27.11 23.34
N GLU A 595 -13.99 -26.05 22.68
CA GLU A 595 -14.02 -24.68 23.20
C GLU A 595 -15.10 -23.82 22.54
N VAL A 596 -15.18 -23.80 21.21
CA VAL A 596 -16.12 -22.91 20.49
C VAL A 596 -17.58 -23.30 20.70
N SER A 597 -17.89 -24.57 20.98
CA SER A 597 -19.25 -25.05 21.25
C SER A 597 -19.88 -24.52 22.54
N LYS A 598 -19.11 -23.79 23.37
CA LYS A 598 -19.57 -23.17 24.62
C LYS A 598 -20.22 -21.80 24.41
N PHE A 599 -20.03 -21.17 23.26
CA PHE A 599 -20.43 -19.78 22.99
C PHE A 599 -21.66 -19.69 22.07
N SER A 600 -22.42 -18.60 22.17
CA SER A 600 -23.55 -18.31 21.28
C SER A 600 -23.07 -17.81 19.90
N PRO A 601 -23.86 -17.98 18.82
CA PRO A 601 -23.55 -17.42 17.49
C PRO A 601 -23.26 -15.91 17.52
N ASP A 602 -24.04 -15.14 18.30
CA ASP A 602 -23.87 -13.70 18.53
C ASP A 602 -22.44 -13.30 18.92
N ALA A 603 -21.75 -14.15 19.72
CA ALA A 603 -20.39 -13.89 20.16
C ALA A 603 -19.34 -14.02 19.03
N PHE A 604 -19.66 -14.70 17.93
CA PHE A 604 -18.82 -14.77 16.72
C PHE A 604 -19.14 -13.64 15.74
N GLU A 605 -20.42 -13.29 15.57
CA GLU A 605 -20.89 -12.36 14.54
C GLU A 605 -20.38 -10.92 14.75
N VAL A 606 -20.21 -10.48 16.00
CA VAL A 606 -19.69 -9.15 16.35
C VAL A 606 -18.30 -8.84 15.78
N HIS A 607 -17.48 -9.87 15.52
CA HIS A 607 -16.16 -9.74 14.90
C HIS A 607 -16.21 -9.57 13.36
N GLY A 608 -17.38 -9.82 12.76
CA GLY A 608 -17.58 -9.74 11.31
C GLY A 608 -16.85 -10.83 10.50
N PRO A 609 -16.74 -10.64 9.16
CA PRO A 609 -16.34 -11.70 8.23
C PRO A 609 -14.96 -12.32 8.47
N GLY A 610 -14.07 -11.65 9.20
CA GLY A 610 -12.77 -12.21 9.59
C GLY A 610 -12.90 -13.46 10.47
N MET A 611 -13.94 -13.55 11.30
CA MET A 611 -14.18 -14.71 12.17
C MET A 611 -14.61 -15.94 11.37
N GLU A 612 -15.49 -15.73 10.38
CA GLU A 612 -15.90 -16.77 9.43
C GLU A 612 -14.71 -17.36 8.68
N VAL A 613 -13.78 -16.52 8.21
CA VAL A 613 -12.57 -16.96 7.51
C VAL A 613 -11.68 -17.83 8.42
N LYS A 614 -11.50 -17.44 9.70
CA LYS A 614 -10.74 -18.24 10.67
C LYS A 614 -11.40 -19.61 10.89
N MET A 615 -12.71 -19.63 11.15
CA MET A 615 -13.50 -20.86 11.36
C MET A 615 -13.54 -21.77 10.14
N TYR A 616 -13.76 -21.19 8.94
CA TYR A 616 -13.69 -21.89 7.66
C TYR A 616 -12.33 -22.56 7.46
N GLU A 617 -11.23 -21.87 7.75
CA GLU A 617 -9.88 -22.41 7.54
C GLU A 617 -9.58 -23.60 8.48
N ILE A 618 -10.06 -23.58 9.73
CA ILE A 618 -9.97 -24.73 10.65
C ILE A 618 -10.74 -25.93 10.07
N ALA A 619 -12.00 -25.73 9.66
CA ALA A 619 -12.82 -26.79 9.06
C ALA A 619 -12.24 -27.30 7.72
N ASN A 620 -11.71 -26.41 6.88
CA ASN A 620 -11.10 -26.75 5.61
C ASN A 620 -9.83 -27.59 5.79
N VAL A 621 -8.97 -27.26 6.77
CA VAL A 621 -7.74 -28.02 7.04
C VAL A 621 -8.05 -29.42 7.57
N LEU A 622 -9.13 -29.58 8.37
CA LEU A 622 -9.66 -30.91 8.71
C LEU A 622 -10.20 -31.66 7.47
N ALA A 623 -10.97 -30.99 6.60
CA ALA A 623 -11.47 -31.59 5.38
C ALA A 623 -10.34 -32.11 4.47
N ASP A 624 -9.29 -31.31 4.28
CA ASP A 624 -8.10 -31.68 3.50
C ASP A 624 -7.38 -32.90 4.14
N SER A 625 -7.28 -32.96 5.48
CA SER A 625 -6.73 -34.09 6.22
C SER A 625 -7.51 -35.40 5.96
N ILE A 626 -8.85 -35.34 5.99
CA ILE A 626 -9.72 -36.51 5.72
C ILE A 626 -9.52 -37.01 4.30
N MET A 627 -9.40 -36.11 3.32
CA MET A 627 -9.18 -36.48 1.91
C MET A 627 -7.80 -37.12 1.69
N CYS A 628 -6.78 -36.76 2.49
CA CYS A 628 -5.46 -37.41 2.45
C CYS A 628 -5.43 -38.81 3.08
N LYS A 629 -6.36 -39.15 3.97
CA LYS A 629 -6.46 -40.47 4.62
C LYS A 629 -7.93 -40.85 4.90
N PRO A 630 -8.67 -41.38 3.93
CA PRO A 630 -10.01 -41.91 4.18
C PRO A 630 -9.92 -43.15 5.06
N GLU A 631 -10.34 -43.04 6.32
CA GLU A 631 -10.38 -44.17 7.26
C GLU A 631 -11.66 -45.01 7.12
N GLU A 632 -11.51 -46.30 7.42
CA GLU A 632 -12.63 -47.23 7.59
C GLU A 632 -13.39 -46.91 8.90
N GLN A 633 -14.70 -47.14 8.89
CA GLN A 633 -15.63 -46.71 9.94
C GLN A 633 -15.25 -47.25 11.34
N SER A 634 -14.86 -46.36 12.26
CA SER A 634 -14.70 -46.66 13.69
C SER A 634 -15.86 -46.05 14.48
N SER A 635 -16.44 -46.81 15.40
CA SER A 635 -17.83 -46.62 15.85
C SER A 635 -18.00 -46.21 17.32
N LEU A 636 -16.95 -45.67 17.96
CA LEU A 636 -16.92 -45.46 19.42
C LEU A 636 -16.36 -44.09 19.89
N LEU A 637 -15.97 -43.18 18.98
CA LEU A 637 -15.52 -41.82 19.30
C LEU A 637 -16.10 -40.84 18.27
N VAL A 638 -16.12 -39.54 18.59
CA VAL A 638 -16.45 -38.48 17.61
C VAL A 638 -15.34 -38.45 16.57
N GLY A 639 -15.62 -39.02 15.40
CA GLY A 639 -14.67 -39.13 14.31
C GLY A 639 -14.42 -37.80 13.59
N PRO A 640 -13.53 -37.82 12.58
CA PRO A 640 -13.18 -36.61 11.84
C PRO A 640 -14.33 -36.08 10.98
N ARG A 641 -15.24 -36.95 10.50
CA ARG A 641 -16.43 -36.54 9.75
C ARG A 641 -17.42 -35.79 10.64
N GLU A 642 -17.66 -36.33 11.84
CA GLU A 642 -18.56 -35.78 12.84
C GLU A 642 -18.02 -34.43 13.36
N THR A 643 -16.71 -34.35 13.63
CA THR A 643 -16.04 -33.10 14.04
C THR A 643 -16.17 -32.03 12.95
N LEU A 644 -15.95 -32.40 11.68
CA LEU A 644 -16.12 -31.50 10.55
C LEU A 644 -17.58 -31.02 10.40
N GLN A 645 -18.55 -31.92 10.57
CA GLN A 645 -19.97 -31.60 10.50
C GLN A 645 -20.42 -30.63 11.60
N PHE A 646 -19.93 -30.79 12.84
CA PHE A 646 -20.23 -29.86 13.93
C PHE A 646 -19.61 -28.48 13.71
N LEU A 647 -18.35 -28.39 13.28
CA LEU A 647 -17.70 -27.12 12.97
C LEU A 647 -18.40 -26.38 11.80
N ALA A 648 -18.80 -27.12 10.76
CA ALA A 648 -19.61 -26.57 9.68
C ALA A 648 -20.99 -26.09 10.17
N GLY A 649 -21.66 -26.85 11.05
CA GLY A 649 -22.92 -26.46 11.65
C GLY A 649 -22.85 -25.14 12.44
N ILE A 650 -21.75 -24.89 13.15
CA ILE A 650 -21.50 -23.59 13.81
C ILE A 650 -21.29 -22.49 12.78
N LEU A 651 -20.44 -22.69 11.76
CA LEU A 651 -20.22 -21.69 10.69
C LEU A 651 -21.51 -21.37 9.89
N PHE A 652 -22.39 -22.36 9.74
CA PHE A 652 -23.66 -22.23 9.03
C PHE A 652 -24.80 -21.67 9.88
N SER A 653 -24.63 -21.53 11.20
CA SER A 653 -25.62 -20.91 12.08
C SER A 653 -25.56 -19.38 12.10
N PHE A 654 -24.45 -18.78 11.64
CA PHE A 654 -24.30 -17.32 11.60
C PHE A 654 -25.30 -16.67 10.65
N GLN A 655 -25.93 -15.56 11.06
CA GLN A 655 -26.96 -14.82 10.32
C GLN A 655 -26.39 -14.18 9.05
N VAL A 656 -25.27 -13.49 9.19
CA VAL A 656 -24.49 -12.94 8.07
C VAL A 656 -23.36 -13.91 7.78
N SER A 657 -23.17 -14.23 6.50
CA SER A 657 -22.09 -15.13 6.09
C SER A 657 -21.62 -14.87 4.67
N ASN A 658 -20.36 -15.18 4.40
CA ASN A 658 -19.78 -15.16 3.07
C ASN A 658 -20.26 -16.39 2.27
N PRO A 659 -21.07 -16.21 1.20
CA PRO A 659 -21.62 -17.32 0.43
C PRO A 659 -20.51 -18.14 -0.24
N ASP A 660 -19.44 -17.52 -0.74
CA ASP A 660 -18.32 -18.23 -1.38
C ASP A 660 -17.63 -19.21 -0.43
N LEU A 661 -17.55 -18.90 0.87
CA LEU A 661 -16.97 -19.79 1.87
C LEU A 661 -17.94 -20.93 2.22
N ARG A 662 -19.23 -20.63 2.37
CA ARG A 662 -20.26 -21.64 2.60
C ARG A 662 -20.36 -22.64 1.44
N ASP A 663 -20.34 -22.17 0.20
CA ASP A 663 -20.41 -23.02 -1.00
C ASP A 663 -19.17 -23.92 -1.14
N LYS A 664 -17.97 -23.38 -0.91
CA LYS A 664 -16.71 -24.16 -0.92
C LYS A 664 -16.68 -25.23 0.16
N LEU A 665 -17.14 -24.92 1.38
CA LEU A 665 -17.19 -25.91 2.46
C LEU A 665 -18.28 -26.96 2.21
N SER A 666 -19.46 -26.54 1.75
CA SER A 666 -20.58 -27.45 1.41
C SER A 666 -20.16 -28.44 0.32
N SER A 667 -19.51 -27.96 -0.74
CA SER A 667 -18.97 -28.81 -1.81
C SER A 667 -17.98 -29.87 -1.29
N LYS A 668 -17.16 -29.54 -0.28
CA LYS A 668 -16.26 -30.51 0.38
C LYS A 668 -17.00 -31.46 1.31
N LEU A 669 -18.00 -30.98 2.05
CA LEU A 669 -18.85 -31.79 2.93
C LEU A 669 -19.61 -32.86 2.13
N ASP A 670 -20.20 -32.51 0.99
CA ASP A 670 -20.92 -33.45 0.12
C ASP A 670 -20.03 -34.62 -0.33
N VAL A 671 -18.78 -34.31 -0.71
CA VAL A 671 -17.76 -35.30 -1.10
C VAL A 671 -17.30 -36.16 0.08
N ILE A 672 -17.11 -35.57 1.26
CA ILE A 672 -16.53 -36.25 2.43
C ILE A 672 -17.56 -37.09 3.20
N LEU A 673 -18.80 -36.59 3.32
CA LEU A 673 -19.90 -37.22 4.06
C LEU A 673 -20.75 -38.15 3.20
N GLY A 674 -20.69 -38.03 1.86
CA GLY A 674 -21.38 -38.93 0.94
C GLY A 674 -22.89 -38.73 0.91
N GLY A 675 -23.34 -37.58 0.40
CA GLY A 675 -24.72 -37.41 -0.08
C GLY A 675 -25.84 -37.50 0.97
N SER A 676 -25.56 -37.19 2.24
CA SER A 676 -26.62 -36.95 3.23
C SER A 676 -26.95 -35.45 3.30
N MET A 677 -28.16 -35.09 2.85
CA MET A 677 -28.65 -33.72 2.83
C MET A 677 -28.62 -33.10 4.23
N LEU A 678 -27.80 -32.06 4.43
CA LEU A 678 -28.01 -31.10 5.51
C LEU A 678 -29.10 -30.10 5.07
N PRO A 679 -29.92 -29.57 6.00
CA PRO A 679 -30.98 -28.62 5.63
C PRO A 679 -30.38 -27.36 5.04
N ARG A 680 -30.88 -26.91 3.88
CA ARG A 680 -30.66 -25.53 3.45
C ARG A 680 -31.23 -24.61 4.52
N GLY A 681 -30.46 -23.59 4.90
CA GLY A 681 -30.92 -22.57 5.84
C GLY A 681 -32.25 -21.99 5.39
N ILE A 682 -33.14 -21.74 6.34
CA ILE A 682 -34.45 -21.18 6.05
C ILE A 682 -34.25 -19.70 5.68
N ASP A 683 -34.44 -19.37 4.40
CA ASP A 683 -34.65 -17.98 3.99
C ASP A 683 -35.97 -17.49 4.61
N VAL A 684 -35.86 -16.73 5.70
CA VAL A 684 -37.00 -16.00 6.27
C VAL A 684 -37.20 -14.73 5.45
N ALA A 685 -37.89 -14.87 4.31
CA ALA A 685 -38.54 -13.75 3.66
C ALA A 685 -39.99 -13.68 4.17
N GLU A 686 -40.29 -12.68 4.99
CA GLU A 686 -41.68 -12.30 5.26
C GLU A 686 -42.29 -11.71 4.00
N GLU A 687 -43.38 -12.30 3.51
CA GLU A 687 -44.42 -11.54 2.81
C GLU A 687 -45.78 -12.23 3.05
N ALA A 688 -46.79 -11.43 3.39
CA ALA A 688 -48.09 -11.91 3.85
C ALA A 688 -49.21 -11.60 2.84
N ASN A 689 -50.20 -12.50 2.77
CA ASN A 689 -51.44 -12.44 1.98
C ASN A 689 -51.22 -12.51 0.45
N GLU A 690 -51.98 -13.29 -0.33
CA GLU A 690 -53.45 -13.38 -0.34
C GLU A 690 -54.00 -14.82 -0.58
N PHE A 691 -55.34 -14.91 -0.63
CA PHE A 691 -56.14 -16.14 -0.67
C PHE A 691 -56.23 -16.74 -2.09
N GLU A 692 -56.26 -18.08 -2.21
CA GLU A 692 -57.50 -18.87 -2.48
C GLU A 692 -57.19 -20.36 -2.70
N TYR A 693 -58.21 -21.22 -2.50
CA TYR A 693 -58.17 -22.65 -2.77
C TYR A 693 -58.43 -22.93 -4.26
N ASP A 694 -57.79 -23.96 -4.84
CA ASP A 694 -58.57 -25.08 -5.39
C ASP A 694 -57.75 -26.37 -5.56
N GLU A 695 -58.46 -27.48 -5.75
CA GLU A 695 -58.00 -28.87 -5.73
C GLU A 695 -57.56 -29.44 -7.11
N ASN A 696 -57.05 -30.68 -7.07
CA ASN A 696 -57.09 -31.69 -8.13
C ASN A 696 -56.10 -31.61 -9.32
N GLY A 697 -55.06 -32.47 -9.26
CA GLY A 697 -55.05 -33.62 -10.19
C GLY A 697 -53.80 -33.93 -11.03
N PHE A 698 -53.45 -35.23 -11.03
CA PHE A 698 -52.79 -36.00 -12.08
C PHE A 698 -51.28 -35.82 -12.41
N SER A 699 -50.50 -36.80 -11.94
CA SER A 699 -49.51 -37.54 -12.77
C SER A 699 -50.27 -38.63 -13.60
N PRO A 700 -49.70 -39.35 -14.62
CA PRO A 700 -48.32 -39.88 -14.61
C PRO A 700 -47.56 -40.08 -15.96
N SER A 701 -46.22 -40.23 -15.84
CA SER A 701 -45.32 -41.21 -16.53
C SER A 701 -45.32 -41.44 -18.06
N LEU A 702 -44.12 -41.58 -18.67
CA LEU A 702 -43.55 -42.88 -19.14
C LEU A 702 -42.25 -42.75 -20.00
N LEU A 703 -41.23 -43.55 -19.63
CA LEU A 703 -40.26 -44.32 -20.45
C LEU A 703 -39.28 -43.71 -21.50
N VAL A 704 -38.00 -43.91 -21.16
CA VAL A 704 -36.74 -44.15 -21.93
C VAL A 704 -36.83 -45.46 -22.81
N PRO A 705 -36.02 -45.78 -23.87
CA PRO A 705 -34.63 -45.36 -24.21
C PRO A 705 -34.23 -45.04 -25.70
N VAL A 706 -33.10 -44.31 -25.84
CA VAL A 706 -31.79 -44.62 -26.55
C VAL A 706 -31.75 -45.90 -27.42
N PRO A 707 -31.09 -45.96 -28.63
CA PRO A 707 -29.82 -45.31 -29.04
C PRO A 707 -29.87 -44.65 -30.47
N ASP A 708 -28.80 -44.29 -31.21
CA ASP A 708 -27.33 -44.48 -31.14
C ASP A 708 -26.55 -43.39 -31.97
N GLU A 709 -25.26 -43.63 -32.25
CA GLU A 709 -24.34 -43.08 -33.27
C GLU A 709 -23.42 -41.86 -32.96
N LEU A 710 -22.10 -42.15 -33.01
CA LEU A 710 -20.97 -41.21 -33.15
C LEU A 710 -20.67 -40.94 -34.63
N PRO A 711 -19.95 -39.84 -34.95
CA PRO A 711 -18.57 -40.05 -35.42
C PRO A 711 -17.53 -39.04 -34.87
N MET A 712 -16.25 -39.30 -35.17
CA MET A 712 -15.06 -38.59 -34.66
C MET A 712 -14.46 -37.58 -35.68
N PHE A 713 -13.58 -36.71 -35.16
CA PHE A 713 -12.61 -35.82 -35.84
C PHE A 713 -13.22 -34.61 -36.59
N ASP A 714 -12.59 -33.44 -36.63
CA ASP A 714 -11.22 -33.04 -36.17
C ASP A 714 -11.19 -32.22 -34.85
#